data_AF-A0A2N1TBK4-F1
#
_entry.id   AF-A0A2N1TBK4-F1
#
_cell.length_a   1.000
_cell.length_b   1.000
_cell.length_c   1.000
_cell.angle_alpha   90.00
_cell.angle_beta   90.00
_cell.angle_gamma   90.00
#
_symmetry.space_group_name_H-M   'P 1'
#
loop_
_entity.id
_entity.type
_entity.pdbx_description
1 polymer ?
#
loop_
_entity_poly.entity_id
_entity_poly.type
_entity_poly.pdbx_seq_one_letter_code
_entity_poly.pdbx_strand_id
1 'polypeptide(L)'
;MKFSVDQKIFESFPDFKMGVILIKNFDNSRKMSSVEGLFRGVSAQRGKEFAVKKLNEDAMVAVWDRVYGNLGVNPDKKLSGFKELLRAAKAEESVEYESALKDLSRYFALKYKLPVVAHDLDWICGDLWLKFTDGGEPFRMKNSVDVEDAKEGEAGYVDAGGIICRYWNADECERTNITRRTVNAVLFIEDMSKIHADQFGEMLKEIQDSVSKYLGGSVESYVLGHDHYGVDMGIHGRVNMNDSKIPAQEKAYFEMKKRAELSASEPVKDAAAAVKKVKKSKPKRSLELSDADLLSGRIKVLLMQGVLRAFASDVDESDFRIKVEQPNDSENGDYACGVAFQLAKILKMSPLEVATNIKNSMPINDLVDRVEVAGNGFINFFLDQRFLENEVAVVLEKREQYGKLRAGANKKIIVEYSSPNIAKPLGVHHLLSTVIGQSLHNILNAVGFDAIAINHLGDWGTQFGKLIVAYKRWGKKKSVEKNPINELLSLYVRFHDAAEKDPALEDEARHEFKIFEEGDSENRALWKWFVEVSIDDLRNIYDRLGNVHFDYYQGESFYEPMLADLLKEGKENGVFVEGNEGAFVVMFDDENMSPLVVQKKDGATLYSTRDLAALKYRIDTFKPEKILYVVDVAQTLHFKQLFTAVEGFDWYGDEGEHISFGRMQMKEGRMSTRKGNIVRLEDVVDEAEKRAVKVVKEKNPKLKDKELVGHEVGVGAVKYSVLSQNRTTDIVFDWERMLSLEGNSGPYLQYTYARAKSILRKSQEVGEMGNFVEDGDDVAGKTRNVVAFLPKFQEALLMAAKEYKPNLISNYLYDLAQRFNSFYNNVPVLKSEDKEKREARLKIVEATAQVMKNGLMLLGINVVEEM
;
A
#
# COMPACT_ATOMS: atom_id res chain seq x y z
N MET A 1 -1.15 10.67 33.75
CA MET A 1 -1.55 9.38 34.33
C MET A 1 -0.69 9.12 35.54
N LYS A 2 -1.23 8.52 36.58
CA LYS A 2 -0.46 8.06 37.75
C LYS A 2 -0.32 6.55 37.72
N PHE A 3 0.82 6.06 38.20
CA PHE A 3 0.97 4.67 38.61
C PHE A 3 0.88 4.60 40.13
N SER A 4 0.12 3.65 40.68
CA SER A 4 -0.02 3.46 42.12
C SER A 4 -0.08 1.98 42.49
N VAL A 5 0.45 1.63 43.65
CA VAL A 5 0.33 0.31 44.26
C VAL A 5 -0.75 0.39 45.33
N ASP A 6 -1.72 -0.52 45.29
CA ASP A 6 -2.78 -0.60 46.30
C ASP A 6 -2.19 -1.01 47.65
N GLN A 7 -2.63 -0.38 48.74
CA GLN A 7 -2.09 -0.66 50.07
C GLN A 7 -2.29 -2.11 50.52
N LYS A 8 -3.35 -2.78 50.02
CA LYS A 8 -3.57 -4.21 50.26
C LYS A 8 -2.45 -5.08 49.73
N ILE A 9 -1.72 -4.64 48.70
CA ILE A 9 -0.54 -5.34 48.18
C ILE A 9 0.57 -5.30 49.23
N PHE A 10 0.87 -4.13 49.81
CA PHE A 10 1.87 -4.03 50.88
C PHE A 10 1.45 -4.75 52.16
N GLU A 11 0.17 -4.72 52.53
CA GLU A 11 -0.35 -5.46 53.67
C GLU A 11 -0.19 -6.98 53.50
N SER A 12 -0.45 -7.48 52.29
CA SER A 12 -0.32 -8.90 51.95
C SER A 12 1.14 -9.32 51.75
N PHE A 13 2.00 -8.38 51.35
CA PHE A 13 3.41 -8.59 51.03
C PHE A 13 4.28 -7.47 51.63
N PRO A 14 4.55 -7.50 52.95
CA PRO A 14 5.22 -6.38 53.65
C PRO A 14 6.66 -6.12 53.23
N ASP A 15 7.33 -7.14 52.68
CA ASP A 15 8.70 -7.04 52.17
C ASP A 15 8.75 -6.53 50.72
N PHE A 16 7.59 -6.27 50.09
CA PHE A 16 7.52 -5.80 48.70
C PHE A 16 8.06 -4.38 48.54
N LYS A 17 8.95 -4.22 47.58
CA LYS A 17 9.35 -2.93 47.03
C LYS A 17 9.53 -3.05 45.53
N MET A 18 9.47 -1.92 44.83
CA MET A 18 9.70 -1.92 43.39
C MET A 18 10.43 -0.69 42.90
N GLY A 19 11.21 -0.88 41.84
CA GLY A 19 11.72 0.19 41.01
C GLY A 19 10.77 0.46 39.86
N VAL A 20 10.53 1.73 39.58
CA VAL A 20 9.80 2.19 38.40
C VAL A 20 10.76 3.04 37.58
N ILE A 21 11.08 2.60 36.36
CA ILE A 21 11.90 3.38 35.43
C ILE A 21 11.01 3.87 34.30
N LEU A 22 10.82 5.19 34.23
CA LEU A 22 10.09 5.87 33.16
C LEU A 22 11.07 6.24 32.05
N ILE A 23 10.74 5.85 30.82
CA ILE A 23 11.55 6.08 29.64
C ILE A 23 10.68 6.83 28.63
N LYS A 24 11.08 8.02 28.22
CA LYS A 24 10.31 8.86 27.29
C LYS A 24 11.16 9.26 26.09
N ASN A 25 10.55 9.27 24.92
CA ASN A 25 11.17 9.70 23.66
C ASN A 25 12.49 8.96 23.34
N PHE A 26 12.52 7.64 23.55
CA PHE A 26 13.70 6.81 23.24
C PHE A 26 13.59 6.17 21.85
N ASP A 27 14.73 5.75 21.26
CA ASP A 27 14.76 5.06 19.95
C ASP A 27 14.81 3.53 20.13
N ASN A 28 13.66 2.87 19.95
CA ASN A 28 13.56 1.40 19.95
C ASN A 28 13.57 0.77 18.55
N SER A 29 13.74 1.58 17.49
CA SER A 29 13.50 1.14 16.11
C SER A 29 14.63 0.30 15.53
N ARG A 30 15.85 0.51 16.02
CA ARG A 30 17.08 -0.11 15.52
C ARG A 30 17.35 -1.44 16.20
N LYS A 31 17.80 -2.43 15.42
CA LYS A 31 18.36 -3.66 16.00
C LYS A 31 19.72 -3.32 16.61
N MET A 32 19.89 -3.59 17.92
CA MET A 32 21.15 -3.32 18.62
C MET A 32 21.89 -4.62 18.90
N SER A 33 22.88 -4.93 18.05
CA SER A 33 23.73 -6.11 18.20
C SER A 33 24.46 -6.17 19.54
N SER A 34 24.78 -5.01 20.12
CA SER A 34 25.37 -4.90 21.46
C SER A 34 24.42 -5.38 22.56
N VAL A 35 23.12 -5.03 22.48
CA VAL A 35 22.09 -5.48 23.42
C VAL A 35 21.77 -6.97 23.23
N GLU A 36 21.66 -7.41 21.97
CA GLU A 36 21.49 -8.84 21.63
C GLU A 36 22.66 -9.68 22.19
N GLY A 37 23.90 -9.18 22.05
CA GLY A 37 25.09 -9.81 22.61
C GLY A 37 25.06 -9.89 24.15
N LEU A 38 24.62 -8.82 24.83
CA LEU A 38 24.46 -8.82 26.29
C LEU A 38 23.45 -9.89 26.72
N PHE A 39 22.27 -9.92 26.09
CA PHE A 39 21.21 -10.86 26.42
C PHE A 39 21.63 -12.31 26.16
N ARG A 40 22.22 -12.61 24.99
CA ARG A 40 22.75 -13.94 24.68
C ARG A 40 23.85 -14.36 25.66
N GLY A 41 24.74 -13.44 26.01
CA GLY A 41 25.81 -13.68 26.97
C GLY A 41 25.30 -14.07 28.35
N VAL A 42 24.35 -13.30 28.91
CA VAL A 42 23.76 -13.62 30.23
C VAL A 42 22.90 -14.89 30.17
N SER A 43 22.18 -15.12 29.08
CA SER A 43 21.38 -16.34 28.89
C SER A 43 22.28 -17.59 28.89
N ALA A 44 23.37 -17.59 28.11
CA ALA A 44 24.33 -18.70 28.11
C ALA A 44 25.00 -18.89 29.49
N GLN A 45 25.28 -17.82 30.21
CA GLN A 45 25.80 -17.90 31.58
C GLN A 45 24.82 -18.59 32.53
N ARG A 46 23.52 -18.23 32.46
CA ARG A 46 22.47 -18.86 33.28
C ARG A 46 22.21 -20.29 32.87
N GLY A 47 22.27 -20.62 31.58
CA GLY A 47 22.17 -22.00 31.10
C GLY A 47 23.21 -22.90 31.76
N LYS A 48 24.47 -22.47 31.79
CA LYS A 48 25.56 -23.18 32.48
C LYS A 48 25.33 -23.29 33.99
N GLU A 49 24.88 -22.22 34.63
CA GLU A 49 24.61 -22.21 36.07
C GLU A 49 23.52 -23.23 36.46
N PHE A 50 22.45 -23.31 35.66
CA PHE A 50 21.29 -24.15 35.95
C PHE A 50 21.31 -25.53 35.29
N ALA A 51 22.36 -25.86 34.51
CA ALA A 51 22.51 -27.17 33.87
C ALA A 51 22.39 -28.35 34.85
N VAL A 52 22.90 -28.18 36.08
CA VAL A 52 22.91 -29.22 37.13
C VAL A 52 22.08 -28.87 38.37
N LYS A 53 21.46 -27.69 38.42
CA LYS A 53 20.70 -27.17 39.57
C LYS A 53 19.22 -27.01 39.21
N LYS A 54 18.29 -27.30 40.12
CA LYS A 54 16.86 -26.98 39.87
C LYS A 54 16.63 -25.48 40.01
N LEU A 55 15.71 -24.92 39.21
CA LEU A 55 15.44 -23.47 39.24
C LEU A 55 14.96 -23.02 40.64
N ASN A 56 14.10 -23.80 41.28
CA ASN A 56 13.54 -23.50 42.60
C ASN A 56 14.55 -23.64 43.77
N GLU A 57 15.78 -24.11 43.51
CA GLU A 57 16.87 -24.09 44.49
C GLU A 57 17.62 -22.74 44.49
N ASP A 58 17.32 -21.84 43.55
CA ASP A 58 17.80 -20.46 43.57
C ASP A 58 16.96 -19.62 44.56
N ALA A 59 17.65 -18.82 45.39
CA ALA A 59 16.98 -18.07 46.46
C ALA A 59 15.97 -17.06 45.91
N MET A 60 16.25 -16.45 44.75
CA MET A 60 15.37 -15.44 44.14
C MET A 60 14.15 -16.11 43.48
N VAL A 61 14.38 -17.23 42.79
CA VAL A 61 13.30 -18.04 42.21
C VAL A 61 12.38 -18.58 43.33
N ALA A 62 12.95 -19.10 44.42
CA ALA A 62 12.18 -19.64 45.53
C ALA A 62 11.31 -18.59 46.25
N VAL A 63 11.77 -17.32 46.29
CA VAL A 63 10.96 -16.21 46.82
C VAL A 63 9.72 -16.01 45.97
N TRP A 64 9.88 -15.89 44.64
CA TRP A 64 8.76 -15.67 43.74
C TRP A 64 7.85 -16.90 43.59
N ASP A 65 8.37 -18.11 43.71
CA ASP A 65 7.57 -19.33 43.78
C ASP A 65 6.63 -19.33 45.01
N ARG A 66 7.11 -18.81 46.15
CA ARG A 66 6.26 -18.63 47.35
C ARG A 66 5.20 -17.56 47.14
N VAL A 67 5.54 -16.46 46.47
CA VAL A 67 4.57 -15.39 46.14
C VAL A 67 3.45 -15.95 45.28
N TYR A 68 3.79 -16.66 44.19
CA TYR A 68 2.81 -17.32 43.33
C TYR A 68 1.96 -18.33 44.13
N GLY A 69 2.59 -19.13 44.99
CA GLY A 69 1.87 -20.06 45.89
C GLY A 69 0.88 -19.35 46.82
N ASN A 70 1.25 -18.21 47.41
CA ASN A 70 0.37 -17.40 48.26
C ASN A 70 -0.81 -16.81 47.49
N LEU A 71 -0.65 -16.56 46.19
CA LEU A 71 -1.71 -16.12 45.28
C LEU A 71 -2.57 -17.29 44.76
N GLY A 72 -2.35 -18.51 45.25
CA GLY A 72 -3.06 -19.71 44.78
C GLY A 72 -2.61 -20.19 43.38
N VAL A 73 -1.49 -19.68 42.88
CA VAL A 73 -0.93 -20.04 41.57
C VAL A 73 0.14 -21.12 41.77
N ASN A 74 0.03 -22.22 41.04
CA ASN A 74 1.08 -23.25 41.07
C ASN A 74 2.31 -22.75 40.28
N PRO A 75 3.46 -22.50 40.93
CA PRO A 75 4.63 -21.87 40.32
C PRO A 75 5.40 -22.79 39.36
N ASP A 76 5.03 -24.07 39.25
CA ASP A 76 5.55 -25.00 38.24
C ASP A 76 4.63 -25.09 37.02
N LYS A 77 3.35 -24.69 37.16
CA LYS A 77 2.39 -24.63 36.03
C LYS A 77 2.33 -23.25 35.38
N LYS A 78 2.46 -22.18 36.17
CA LYS A 78 2.50 -20.80 35.69
C LYS A 78 3.77 -20.14 36.23
N LEU A 79 4.74 -19.93 35.34
CA LEU A 79 6.02 -19.35 35.69
C LEU A 79 5.92 -17.82 35.76
N SER A 80 6.72 -17.20 36.63
CA SER A 80 7.01 -15.78 36.51
C SER A 80 7.85 -15.50 35.27
N GLY A 81 7.75 -14.29 34.71
CA GLY A 81 8.42 -13.95 33.45
C GLY A 81 9.92 -14.21 33.47
N PHE A 82 10.62 -13.92 34.58
CA PHE A 82 12.05 -14.19 34.67
C PHE A 82 12.37 -15.68 34.90
N LYS A 83 11.51 -16.44 35.59
CA LYS A 83 11.68 -17.90 35.76
C LYS A 83 11.49 -18.62 34.43
N GLU A 84 10.63 -18.10 33.56
CA GLU A 84 10.48 -18.57 32.18
C GLU A 84 11.76 -18.34 31.36
N LEU A 85 12.38 -17.15 31.45
CA LEU A 85 13.67 -16.89 30.81
C LEU A 85 14.79 -17.80 31.33
N LEU A 86 14.81 -18.08 32.65
CA LEU A 86 15.79 -19.00 33.23
C LEU A 86 15.56 -20.45 32.79
N ARG A 87 14.31 -20.87 32.60
CA ARG A 87 13.96 -22.18 32.03
C ARG A 87 14.47 -22.29 30.59
N ALA A 88 14.19 -21.29 29.76
CA ALA A 88 14.66 -21.27 28.37
C ALA A 88 16.18 -21.28 28.28
N ALA A 89 16.86 -20.47 29.11
CA ALA A 89 18.32 -20.47 29.21
C ALA A 89 18.89 -21.83 29.63
N LYS A 90 18.27 -22.49 30.63
CA LYS A 90 18.65 -23.84 31.07
C LYS A 90 18.46 -24.90 29.97
N ALA A 91 17.41 -24.75 29.16
CA ALA A 91 17.10 -25.66 28.06
C ALA A 91 17.93 -25.39 26.79
N GLU A 92 18.84 -24.40 26.82
CA GLU A 92 19.60 -23.93 25.65
C GLU A 92 18.69 -23.54 24.46
N GLU A 93 17.48 -23.08 24.78
CA GLU A 93 16.52 -22.64 23.77
C GLU A 93 17.02 -21.34 23.12
N SER A 94 16.99 -21.29 21.78
CA SER A 94 17.28 -20.08 21.04
C SER A 94 16.19 -19.06 21.29
N VAL A 95 16.53 -17.95 21.95
CA VAL A 95 15.61 -16.83 22.14
C VAL A 95 15.83 -15.81 21.02
N GLU A 96 14.77 -15.53 20.27
CA GLU A 96 14.78 -14.56 19.19
C GLU A 96 14.89 -13.11 19.71
N TYR A 97 15.55 -12.25 18.95
CA TYR A 97 15.63 -10.83 19.24
C TYR A 97 14.27 -10.15 18.98
N GLU A 98 13.69 -9.51 19.99
CA GLU A 98 12.41 -8.81 19.82
C GLU A 98 12.60 -7.31 19.55
N SER A 99 13.18 -6.59 20.51
CA SER A 99 13.54 -5.18 20.39
C SER A 99 14.61 -4.81 21.40
N ALA A 100 15.25 -3.66 21.24
CA ALA A 100 16.37 -3.28 22.09
C ALA A 100 15.93 -3.09 23.54
N LEU A 101 14.79 -2.43 23.80
CA LEU A 101 14.27 -2.31 25.17
C LEU A 101 13.80 -3.65 25.75
N LYS A 102 13.17 -4.51 24.94
CA LYS A 102 12.67 -5.82 25.41
C LYS A 102 13.82 -6.76 25.77
N ASP A 103 14.84 -6.83 24.93
CA ASP A 103 16.00 -7.68 25.19
C ASP A 103 16.86 -7.11 26.33
N LEU A 104 16.92 -5.80 26.49
CA LEU A 104 17.57 -5.16 27.63
C LEU A 104 16.83 -5.45 28.94
N SER A 105 15.49 -5.44 28.95
CA SER A 105 14.69 -5.82 30.12
C SER A 105 14.91 -7.29 30.49
N ARG A 106 14.95 -8.19 29.50
CA ARG A 106 15.25 -9.62 29.68
C ARG A 106 16.67 -9.87 30.15
N TYR A 107 17.64 -9.12 29.64
CA TYR A 107 19.03 -9.13 30.09
C TYR A 107 19.10 -8.85 31.59
N PHE A 108 18.44 -7.78 32.06
CA PHE A 108 18.44 -7.44 33.48
C PHE A 108 17.65 -8.42 34.34
N ALA A 109 16.53 -8.95 33.83
CA ALA A 109 15.78 -10.01 34.51
C ALA A 109 16.66 -11.24 34.76
N LEU A 110 17.45 -11.68 33.78
CA LEU A 110 18.40 -12.78 33.93
C LEU A 110 19.62 -12.42 34.76
N LYS A 111 20.12 -11.18 34.64
CA LYS A 111 21.29 -10.72 35.40
C LYS A 111 21.01 -10.72 36.89
N TYR A 112 19.87 -10.18 37.33
CA TYR A 112 19.54 -10.09 38.75
C TYR A 112 18.61 -11.19 39.26
N LYS A 113 18.07 -12.03 38.37
CA LYS A 113 17.07 -13.07 38.68
C LYS A 113 15.85 -12.48 39.37
N LEU A 114 15.39 -11.35 38.86
CA LEU A 114 14.24 -10.59 39.35
C LEU A 114 13.27 -10.31 38.19
N PRO A 115 11.97 -10.14 38.46
CA PRO A 115 11.04 -9.62 37.46
C PRO A 115 11.46 -8.22 37.00
N VAL A 116 11.68 -8.08 35.70
CA VAL A 116 11.86 -6.79 35.01
C VAL A 116 10.89 -6.77 33.83
N VAL A 117 9.72 -6.16 34.04
CA VAL A 117 8.62 -6.15 33.08
C VAL A 117 8.53 -4.78 32.44
N ALA A 118 8.44 -4.74 31.11
CA ALA A 118 8.37 -3.51 30.35
C ALA A 118 7.00 -3.38 29.66
N HIS A 119 6.37 -2.21 29.80
CA HIS A 119 5.07 -1.88 29.20
C HIS A 119 5.17 -0.62 28.36
N ASP A 120 4.48 -0.63 27.22
CA ASP A 120 4.33 0.54 26.35
C ASP A 120 3.36 1.54 26.99
N LEU A 121 3.87 2.72 27.36
CA LEU A 121 3.10 3.76 28.04
C LEU A 121 2.03 4.39 27.14
N ASP A 122 2.21 4.37 25.82
CA ASP A 122 1.28 4.97 24.86
C ASP A 122 0.00 4.14 24.70
N TRP A 123 -0.03 2.93 25.27
CA TRP A 123 -1.17 2.02 25.25
C TRP A 123 -1.87 1.85 26.60
N ILE A 124 -1.39 2.53 27.63
CA ILE A 124 -2.07 2.59 28.93
C ILE A 124 -3.30 3.50 28.82
N CYS A 125 -4.39 3.05 29.43
CA CYS A 125 -5.68 3.71 29.44
C CYS A 125 -5.96 4.29 30.84
N GLY A 126 -5.75 5.58 31.02
CA GLY A 126 -5.97 6.24 32.32
C GLY A 126 -4.90 5.89 33.37
N ASP A 127 -5.27 5.90 34.65
CA ASP A 127 -4.33 5.59 35.73
C ASP A 127 -4.08 4.08 35.83
N LEU A 128 -2.83 3.71 36.14
CA LEU A 128 -2.39 2.33 36.25
C LEU A 128 -2.24 1.93 37.72
N TRP A 129 -2.72 0.75 38.08
CA TRP A 129 -2.69 0.25 39.44
C TRP A 129 -2.07 -1.14 39.51
N LEU A 130 -1.15 -1.37 40.45
CA LEU A 130 -0.87 -2.72 40.92
C LEU A 130 -1.83 -3.03 42.07
N LYS A 131 -2.82 -3.89 41.83
CA LYS A 131 -3.87 -4.23 42.79
C LYS A 131 -4.34 -5.67 42.66
N PHE A 132 -5.17 -6.12 43.59
CA PHE A 132 -6.00 -7.31 43.38
C PHE A 132 -7.19 -6.94 42.48
N THR A 133 -7.48 -7.77 41.49
CA THR A 133 -8.58 -7.60 40.54
C THR A 133 -9.93 -7.77 41.23
N ASP A 134 -10.91 -6.99 40.77
CA ASP A 134 -12.31 -7.06 41.21
C ASP A 134 -13.08 -8.16 40.45
N GLY A 135 -12.50 -8.69 39.37
CA GLY A 135 -13.11 -9.69 38.48
C GLY A 135 -13.87 -9.05 37.33
N GLY A 136 -13.75 -9.64 36.13
CA GLY A 136 -14.39 -9.11 34.92
C GLY A 136 -13.53 -8.09 34.14
N GLU A 137 -12.32 -7.79 34.60
CA GLU A 137 -11.38 -6.97 33.82
C GLU A 137 -10.88 -7.74 32.60
N PRO A 138 -11.07 -7.22 31.37
CA PRO A 138 -10.70 -7.95 30.18
C PRO A 138 -9.18 -8.02 30.02
N PHE A 139 -8.70 -9.17 29.56
CA PHE A 139 -7.30 -9.46 29.28
C PHE A 139 -7.15 -10.10 27.91
N ARG A 140 -6.26 -9.54 27.10
CA ARG A 140 -5.80 -10.19 25.87
C ARG A 140 -4.39 -10.75 26.03
N MET A 141 -4.29 -12.08 25.96
CA MET A 141 -3.00 -12.76 25.96
C MET A 141 -2.22 -12.44 24.68
N LYS A 142 -0.88 -12.38 24.80
CA LYS A 142 0.02 -12.19 23.66
C LYS A 142 -0.28 -13.19 22.55
N ASN A 143 -0.23 -12.70 21.31
CA ASN A 143 -0.54 -13.46 20.10
C ASN A 143 -1.95 -14.08 20.08
N SER A 144 -2.88 -13.65 20.96
CA SER A 144 -4.26 -14.10 21.00
C SER A 144 -5.23 -13.02 20.51
N VAL A 145 -6.28 -13.47 19.81
CA VAL A 145 -7.42 -12.62 19.46
C VAL A 145 -8.56 -12.69 20.47
N ASP A 146 -8.50 -13.69 21.35
CA ASP A 146 -9.50 -13.93 22.38
C ASP A 146 -9.24 -13.05 23.60
N VAL A 147 -10.33 -12.61 24.22
CA VAL A 147 -10.32 -11.83 25.46
C VAL A 147 -10.88 -12.70 26.54
N GLU A 148 -10.11 -12.86 27.61
CA GLU A 148 -10.54 -13.55 28.82
C GLU A 148 -10.64 -12.53 29.94
N ASP A 149 -11.64 -12.68 30.79
CA ASP A 149 -11.74 -11.83 31.97
C ASP A 149 -10.83 -12.34 33.08
N ALA A 150 -10.20 -11.41 33.79
CA ALA A 150 -9.49 -11.69 35.02
C ALA A 150 -10.47 -12.23 36.07
N LYS A 151 -10.02 -13.21 36.87
CA LYS A 151 -10.78 -13.66 38.04
C LYS A 151 -10.61 -12.65 39.15
N GLU A 152 -11.61 -12.55 40.01
CA GLU A 152 -11.51 -11.79 41.25
C GLU A 152 -10.36 -12.31 42.12
N GLY A 153 -9.58 -11.39 42.69
CA GLY A 153 -8.46 -11.71 43.58
C GLY A 153 -7.13 -12.05 42.90
N GLU A 154 -7.01 -11.92 41.58
CA GLU A 154 -5.71 -11.99 40.90
C GLU A 154 -4.90 -10.72 41.22
N ALA A 155 -3.64 -10.86 41.65
CA ALA A 155 -2.75 -9.71 41.68
C ALA A 155 -2.35 -9.36 40.25
N GLY A 156 -2.43 -8.09 39.87
CA GLY A 156 -2.11 -7.67 38.52
C GLY A 156 -2.05 -6.16 38.33
N TYR A 157 -1.53 -5.77 37.18
CA TYR A 157 -1.49 -4.37 36.75
C TYR A 157 -2.80 -4.06 36.00
N VAL A 158 -3.58 -3.10 36.48
CA VAL A 158 -4.93 -2.79 35.98
C VAL A 158 -5.04 -1.31 35.62
N ASP A 159 -5.55 -1.03 34.42
CA ASP A 159 -5.92 0.31 33.97
C ASP A 159 -7.38 0.35 33.50
N ALA A 160 -7.86 1.49 32.99
CA ALA A 160 -9.24 1.62 32.51
C ALA A 160 -9.56 0.73 31.29
N GLY A 161 -8.53 0.19 30.63
CA GLY A 161 -8.65 -0.69 29.47
C GLY A 161 -8.72 -2.19 29.83
N GLY A 162 -8.41 -2.56 31.08
CA GLY A 162 -8.41 -3.94 31.57
C GLY A 162 -7.16 -4.26 32.38
N ILE A 163 -6.86 -5.54 32.53
CA ILE A 163 -5.62 -6.01 33.16
C ILE A 163 -4.50 -6.09 32.10
N ILE A 164 -3.30 -5.60 32.41
CA ILE A 164 -2.13 -5.62 31.51
C ILE A 164 -1.07 -6.62 31.95
N CYS A 165 -1.27 -7.27 33.09
CA CYS A 165 -0.40 -8.33 33.57
C CYS A 165 -1.17 -9.18 34.58
N ARG A 166 -1.35 -10.47 34.28
CA ARG A 166 -2.01 -11.44 35.17
C ARG A 166 -1.00 -12.13 36.05
N TYR A 167 -1.43 -12.57 37.23
CA TYR A 167 -0.56 -13.29 38.17
C TYR A 167 0.71 -12.47 38.51
N TRP A 168 0.50 -11.19 38.76
CA TRP A 168 1.46 -10.16 39.16
C TRP A 168 2.44 -9.71 38.08
N ASN A 169 3.31 -10.59 37.57
CA ASN A 169 4.40 -10.21 36.65
C ASN A 169 4.56 -11.16 35.45
N ALA A 170 3.47 -11.81 35.04
CA ALA A 170 3.44 -12.54 33.77
C ALA A 170 3.41 -11.55 32.58
N ASP A 171 4.48 -11.55 31.78
CA ASP A 171 4.66 -10.66 30.63
C ASP A 171 3.86 -11.14 29.41
N GLU A 172 2.54 -11.03 29.49
CA GLU A 172 1.62 -11.73 28.58
C GLU A 172 0.51 -10.86 28.00
N CYS A 173 0.47 -9.55 28.25
CA CYS A 173 -0.51 -8.67 27.61
C CYS A 173 -0.06 -8.28 26.21
N GLU A 174 -0.96 -8.42 25.23
CA GLU A 174 -0.70 -7.97 23.85
C GLU A 174 -0.75 -6.44 23.74
N ARG A 175 -1.73 -5.79 24.38
CA ARG A 175 -2.00 -4.35 24.23
C ARG A 175 -0.82 -3.47 24.61
N THR A 176 -0.14 -3.77 25.70
CA THR A 176 1.01 -2.99 26.19
C THR A 176 2.36 -3.60 25.83
N ASN A 177 2.40 -4.55 24.89
CA ASN A 177 3.64 -5.23 24.55
C ASN A 177 4.65 -4.25 23.93
N ILE A 178 5.92 -4.36 24.33
CA ILE A 178 7.00 -3.55 23.76
C ILE A 178 7.24 -3.99 22.32
N THR A 179 7.22 -3.03 21.39
CA THR A 179 7.56 -3.25 19.98
C THR A 179 8.69 -2.32 19.56
N ARG A 180 9.25 -2.53 18.37
CA ARG A 180 10.22 -1.60 17.78
C ARG A 180 9.66 -0.19 17.51
N ARG A 181 8.34 0.01 17.67
CA ARG A 181 7.68 1.32 17.51
C ARG A 181 7.44 2.03 18.84
N THR A 182 7.65 1.36 19.97
CA THR A 182 7.47 1.95 21.30
C THR A 182 8.48 3.09 21.50
N VAL A 183 7.99 4.26 21.88
CA VAL A 183 8.80 5.46 22.13
C VAL A 183 8.65 5.99 23.56
N ASN A 184 7.62 5.55 24.29
CA ASN A 184 7.43 5.79 25.72
C ASN A 184 7.16 4.46 26.43
N ALA A 185 7.89 4.18 27.51
CA ALA A 185 7.79 2.91 28.20
C ALA A 185 8.02 3.06 29.72
N VAL A 186 7.49 2.10 30.46
CA VAL A 186 7.77 1.93 31.89
C VAL A 186 8.34 0.55 32.14
N LEU A 187 9.42 0.49 32.92
CA LEU A 187 9.99 -0.76 33.43
C LEU A 187 9.64 -0.88 34.91
N PHE A 188 9.05 -2.01 35.28
CA PHE A 188 8.80 -2.41 36.66
C PHE A 188 9.84 -3.45 37.08
N ILE A 189 10.61 -3.11 38.11
CA ILE A 189 11.63 -3.97 38.71
C ILE A 189 11.13 -4.36 40.09
N GLU A 190 10.67 -5.58 40.24
CA GLU A 190 9.95 -6.01 41.44
C GLU A 190 10.87 -6.81 42.37
N ASP A 191 10.89 -6.46 43.65
CA ASP A 191 11.69 -7.16 44.64
C ASP A 191 10.84 -7.58 45.84
N MET A 192 10.89 -8.88 46.10
CA MET A 192 10.28 -9.57 47.24
C MET A 192 11.35 -10.21 48.14
N SER A 193 12.61 -9.94 47.83
CA SER A 193 13.78 -10.44 48.55
C SER A 193 14.32 -9.36 49.50
N LYS A 194 15.25 -9.76 50.38
CA LYS A 194 15.86 -8.86 51.36
C LYS A 194 17.07 -8.11 50.80
N ILE A 195 17.09 -7.76 49.50
CA ILE A 195 18.17 -6.93 48.93
C ILE A 195 18.20 -5.61 49.70
N HIS A 196 19.39 -5.13 50.08
CA HIS A 196 19.51 -3.87 50.81
C HIS A 196 19.05 -2.68 49.94
N ALA A 197 18.52 -1.61 50.54
CA ALA A 197 18.03 -0.45 49.80
C ALA A 197 19.11 0.17 48.89
N ASP A 198 20.33 0.29 49.38
CA ASP A 198 21.47 0.83 48.60
C ASP A 198 21.79 -0.05 47.38
N GLN A 199 21.81 -1.37 47.55
CA GLN A 199 22.06 -2.32 46.46
C GLN A 199 20.93 -2.30 45.43
N PHE A 200 19.69 -2.12 45.88
CA PHE A 200 18.54 -1.96 45.00
C PHE A 200 18.64 -0.65 44.21
N GLY A 201 19.05 0.45 44.84
CA GLY A 201 19.30 1.72 44.18
C GLY A 201 20.42 1.67 43.14
N GLU A 202 21.54 0.99 43.46
CA GLU A 202 22.64 0.77 42.51
C GLU A 202 22.18 -0.04 41.29
N MET A 203 21.36 -1.06 41.49
CA MET A 203 20.75 -1.83 40.41
C MET A 203 19.87 -0.96 39.50
N LEU A 204 18.98 -0.14 40.07
CA LEU A 204 18.12 0.75 39.28
C LEU A 204 18.93 1.76 38.48
N LYS A 205 20.00 2.30 39.08
CA LYS A 205 20.93 3.18 38.40
C LYS A 205 21.62 2.49 37.22
N GLU A 206 22.05 1.24 37.39
CA GLU A 206 22.67 0.47 36.31
C GLU A 206 21.72 0.25 35.12
N ILE A 207 20.44 -0.05 35.41
CA ILE A 207 19.41 -0.22 34.40
C ILE A 207 19.14 1.12 33.69
N GLN A 208 18.98 2.21 34.45
CA GLN A 208 18.78 3.56 33.91
C GLN A 208 19.94 4.00 33.02
N ASP A 209 21.18 3.80 33.45
CA ASP A 209 22.37 4.16 32.68
C ASP A 209 22.47 3.34 31.40
N SER A 210 22.09 2.05 31.45
CA SER A 210 22.08 1.18 30.28
C SER A 210 20.98 1.56 29.29
N VAL A 211 19.78 1.85 29.76
CA VAL A 211 18.70 2.39 28.92
C VAL A 211 19.17 3.68 28.25
N SER A 212 19.70 4.63 29.02
CA SER A 212 20.19 5.91 28.49
C SER A 212 21.30 5.72 27.46
N LYS A 213 22.23 4.80 27.72
CA LYS A 213 23.36 4.48 26.83
C LYS A 213 22.92 3.86 25.52
N TYR A 214 22.02 2.88 25.57
CA TYR A 214 21.64 2.11 24.39
C TYR A 214 20.50 2.76 23.62
N LEU A 215 19.48 3.29 24.31
CA LEU A 215 18.22 3.74 23.70
C LEU A 215 18.06 5.26 23.67
N GLY A 216 18.83 5.99 24.48
CA GLY A 216 18.66 7.43 24.67
C GLY A 216 17.35 7.77 25.39
N GLY A 217 16.80 8.95 25.08
CA GLY A 217 15.56 9.46 25.68
C GLY A 217 15.75 10.04 27.09
N SER A 218 14.63 10.47 27.67
CA SER A 218 14.57 10.90 29.08
C SER A 218 14.31 9.69 29.95
N VAL A 219 15.16 9.46 30.95
CA VAL A 219 15.06 8.30 31.86
C VAL A 219 15.02 8.77 33.30
N GLU A 220 13.97 8.40 34.02
CA GLU A 220 13.77 8.71 35.44
C GLU A 220 13.50 7.42 36.21
N SER A 221 14.03 7.29 37.42
CA SER A 221 13.83 6.13 38.27
C SER A 221 13.24 6.51 39.63
N TYR A 222 12.34 5.67 40.13
CA TYR A 222 11.64 5.84 41.39
C TYR A 222 11.67 4.52 42.17
N VAL A 223 11.74 4.59 43.50
CA VAL A 223 11.59 3.42 44.38
C VAL A 223 10.28 3.56 45.13
N LEU A 224 9.37 2.60 44.95
CA LEU A 224 8.10 2.55 45.65
C LEU A 224 8.13 1.53 46.78
N GLY A 225 7.44 1.86 47.87
CA GLY A 225 7.29 1.07 49.08
C GLY A 225 6.14 1.62 49.95
N HIS A 226 6.04 1.15 51.19
CA HIS A 226 4.90 1.45 52.07
C HIS A 226 4.60 2.96 52.23
N ASP A 227 5.65 3.80 52.31
CA ASP A 227 5.51 5.25 52.53
C ASP A 227 5.43 6.06 51.22
N HIS A 228 5.74 5.43 50.08
CA HIS A 228 5.72 6.07 48.77
C HIS A 228 5.20 5.06 47.74
N TYR A 229 3.89 5.03 47.55
CA TYR A 229 3.19 3.97 46.83
C TYR A 229 2.76 4.37 45.40
N GLY A 230 3.21 5.51 44.88
CA GLY A 230 2.84 5.92 43.52
C GLY A 230 3.69 7.04 42.94
N VAL A 231 3.66 7.15 41.61
CA VAL A 231 4.44 8.10 40.82
C VAL A 231 3.57 8.74 39.73
N ASP A 232 3.77 10.02 39.46
CA ASP A 232 3.21 10.66 38.27
C ASP A 232 4.04 10.28 37.05
N MET A 233 3.41 9.60 36.08
CA MET A 233 4.12 9.16 34.88
C MET A 233 4.35 10.31 33.89
N GLY A 234 3.70 11.48 34.08
CA GLY A 234 3.90 12.67 33.26
C GLY A 234 3.64 12.47 31.76
N ILE A 235 2.71 11.57 31.42
CA ILE A 235 2.20 11.29 30.07
C ILE A 235 0.67 11.20 30.11
N HIS A 236 0.01 11.60 29.03
CA HIS A 236 -1.44 11.41 28.83
C HIS A 236 -1.70 10.06 28.18
N GLY A 237 -2.47 9.20 28.86
CA GLY A 237 -2.87 7.90 28.33
C GLY A 237 -3.97 8.00 27.32
N ARG A 238 -4.30 6.85 26.73
CA ARG A 238 -5.48 6.72 25.88
C ARG A 238 -6.76 6.84 26.70
N VAL A 239 -7.81 7.31 26.06
CA VAL A 239 -9.17 7.39 26.60
C VAL A 239 -10.10 6.56 25.73
N ASN A 240 -11.11 5.93 26.34
CA ASN A 240 -12.14 5.13 25.67
C ASN A 240 -11.65 3.88 24.90
N MET A 241 -10.51 3.31 25.30
CA MET A 241 -10.01 2.02 24.79
C MET A 241 -10.11 0.93 25.86
N ASN A 242 -10.42 -0.30 25.45
CA ASN A 242 -10.47 -1.50 26.29
C ASN A 242 -10.19 -2.74 25.42
N ASP A 243 -9.55 -3.78 25.98
CA ASP A 243 -9.19 -5.02 25.29
C ASP A 243 -10.38 -5.73 24.59
N SER A 244 -11.61 -5.48 25.06
CA SER A 244 -12.88 -5.94 24.46
C SER A 244 -13.34 -5.15 23.22
N LYS A 245 -12.72 -4.00 22.89
CA LYS A 245 -13.18 -3.06 21.85
C LYS A 245 -12.11 -2.66 20.83
N ILE A 246 -11.12 -3.51 20.60
CA ILE A 246 -10.06 -3.24 19.62
C ILE A 246 -10.60 -3.42 18.18
N PRO A 247 -10.37 -2.47 17.24
CA PRO A 247 -10.92 -2.53 15.88
C PRO A 247 -10.52 -3.78 15.09
N ALA A 248 -11.39 -4.23 14.17
CA ALA A 248 -11.17 -5.42 13.33
C ALA A 248 -9.87 -5.40 12.50
N GLN A 249 -9.31 -4.21 12.24
CA GLN A 249 -8.02 -4.03 11.56
C GLN A 249 -6.81 -4.54 12.38
N GLU A 250 -6.86 -4.47 13.71
CA GLU A 250 -5.77 -4.97 14.58
C GLU A 250 -5.90 -6.49 14.81
N LYS A 251 -7.12 -7.05 14.72
CA LYS A 251 -7.36 -8.51 14.75
C LYS A 251 -6.63 -9.24 13.59
N ALA A 252 -6.61 -8.63 12.41
CA ALA A 252 -5.90 -9.16 11.24
C ALA A 252 -4.36 -9.14 11.39
N TYR A 253 -3.82 -8.17 12.13
CA TYR A 253 -2.38 -8.10 12.43
C TYR A 253 -1.91 -9.25 13.33
N PHE A 254 -2.71 -9.62 14.34
CA PHE A 254 -2.39 -10.72 15.26
C PHE A 254 -2.54 -12.11 14.63
N GLU A 255 -3.55 -12.32 13.77
CA GLU A 255 -3.70 -13.57 13.01
C GLU A 255 -2.53 -13.80 12.02
N MET A 256 -1.95 -12.72 11.49
CA MET A 256 -0.79 -12.77 10.61
C MET A 256 0.49 -13.18 11.34
N LYS A 257 0.68 -12.74 12.59
CA LYS A 257 1.86 -13.05 13.41
C LYS A 257 1.91 -14.51 13.86
N LYS A 258 0.75 -15.09 14.23
CA LYS A 258 0.60 -16.53 14.54
C LYS A 258 0.98 -17.45 13.38
N ARG A 259 0.75 -17.00 12.13
CA ARG A 259 1.18 -17.72 10.91
C ARG A 259 2.68 -17.59 10.62
N ALA A 260 3.33 -16.53 11.08
CA ALA A 260 4.78 -16.32 10.91
C ALA A 260 5.60 -17.16 11.90
N GLU A 261 5.16 -17.27 13.17
CA GLU A 261 5.86 -18.05 14.21
C GLU A 261 5.85 -19.56 13.93
N LEU A 262 4.83 -20.08 13.24
CA LEU A 262 4.77 -21.47 12.77
C LEU A 262 5.78 -21.80 11.65
N SER A 263 6.44 -20.80 11.07
CA SER A 263 7.38 -20.96 9.95
C SER A 263 8.87 -20.90 10.34
N ALA A 264 9.18 -20.60 11.61
CA ALA A 264 10.54 -20.26 12.07
C ALA A 264 11.36 -21.44 12.66
N SER A 265 10.85 -22.67 12.67
CA SER A 265 11.53 -23.80 13.32
C SER A 265 12.49 -24.57 12.40
N GLU A 266 13.62 -23.99 12.00
CA GLU A 266 14.82 -24.78 11.61
C GLU A 266 16.13 -24.08 12.02
N PRO A 267 17.09 -24.79 12.63
CA PRO A 267 18.33 -24.21 13.13
C PRO A 267 19.40 -24.08 12.01
N VAL A 268 20.01 -22.90 11.90
CA VAL A 268 21.14 -22.66 11.00
C VAL A 268 22.41 -23.27 11.59
N LYS A 269 22.98 -24.26 10.88
CA LYS A 269 24.33 -24.79 11.11
C LYS A 269 25.39 -23.89 10.47
N ASP A 270 26.55 -23.82 11.13
CA ASP A 270 27.81 -23.28 10.61
C ASP A 270 28.08 -23.71 9.16
N ALA A 271 28.34 -22.76 8.28
CA ALA A 271 29.01 -23.01 7.00
C ALA A 271 29.74 -21.75 6.53
N ALA A 272 31.03 -21.90 6.23
CA ALA A 272 31.77 -20.99 5.37
C ALA A 272 30.94 -20.69 4.09
N ALA A 273 30.85 -19.42 3.71
CA ALA A 273 29.94 -18.90 2.69
C ALA A 273 29.94 -19.76 1.41
N ALA A 274 28.96 -20.64 1.30
CA ALA A 274 28.60 -21.31 0.05
C ALA A 274 27.83 -20.31 -0.81
N VAL A 275 28.12 -20.29 -2.12
CA VAL A 275 27.41 -19.46 -3.11
C VAL A 275 25.90 -19.70 -2.99
N LYS A 276 25.14 -18.69 -2.54
CA LYS A 276 23.68 -18.74 -2.44
C LYS A 276 23.09 -18.39 -3.79
N LYS A 277 22.75 -19.41 -4.59
CA LYS A 277 21.89 -19.17 -5.75
C LYS A 277 20.48 -18.84 -5.25
N VAL A 278 19.93 -17.73 -5.72
CA VAL A 278 18.63 -17.25 -5.25
C VAL A 278 17.52 -18.02 -5.97
N LYS A 279 16.66 -18.70 -5.20
CA LYS A 279 15.46 -19.38 -5.67
C LYS A 279 14.26 -18.47 -5.54
N LYS A 280 13.35 -18.56 -6.50
CA LYS A 280 11.99 -18.05 -6.33
C LYS A 280 11.24 -18.92 -5.34
N SER A 281 10.92 -18.38 -4.17
CA SER A 281 10.40 -19.10 -3.02
C SER A 281 8.90 -18.92 -2.82
N LYS A 282 8.29 -17.84 -3.33
CA LYS A 282 6.87 -17.50 -3.08
C LYS A 282 6.10 -17.14 -4.36
N PRO A 283 4.83 -17.58 -4.50
CA PRO A 283 3.93 -17.08 -5.54
C PRO A 283 3.62 -15.59 -5.29
N LYS A 284 3.48 -14.80 -6.36
CA LYS A 284 3.11 -13.38 -6.24
C LYS A 284 1.76 -13.24 -5.53
N ARG A 285 1.72 -12.54 -4.41
CA ARG A 285 0.47 -12.18 -3.74
C ARG A 285 -0.27 -11.11 -4.54
N SER A 286 -1.50 -11.40 -4.97
CA SER A 286 -2.40 -10.40 -5.54
C SER A 286 -2.98 -9.51 -4.44
N LEU A 287 -3.39 -8.28 -4.79
CA LEU A 287 -4.11 -7.41 -3.87
C LEU A 287 -5.45 -8.07 -3.49
N GLU A 288 -5.62 -8.39 -2.21
CA GLU A 288 -6.88 -8.88 -1.67
C GLU A 288 -7.81 -7.70 -1.39
N LEU A 289 -8.60 -7.33 -2.40
CA LEU A 289 -9.64 -6.31 -2.28
C LEU A 289 -11.02 -6.97 -2.21
N SER A 290 -11.75 -6.76 -1.12
CA SER A 290 -13.10 -7.32 -0.92
C SER A 290 -14.09 -6.75 -1.95
N ASP A 291 -14.92 -7.64 -2.52
CA ASP A 291 -16.05 -7.29 -3.38
C ASP A 291 -17.41 -7.36 -2.65
N ALA A 292 -17.43 -7.68 -1.35
CA ALA A 292 -18.65 -8.00 -0.61
C ALA A 292 -19.69 -6.85 -0.61
N ASP A 293 -19.22 -5.61 -0.56
CA ASP A 293 -20.09 -4.42 -0.55
C ASP A 293 -20.54 -3.99 -1.96
N LEU A 294 -19.98 -4.59 -3.02
CA LEU A 294 -20.38 -4.32 -4.39
C LEU A 294 -21.71 -4.98 -4.71
N LEU A 295 -22.41 -4.45 -5.72
CA LEU A 295 -23.70 -4.99 -6.17
C LEU A 295 -23.59 -6.47 -6.59
N SER A 296 -22.60 -6.81 -7.43
CA SER A 296 -22.25 -8.21 -7.76
C SER A 296 -21.89 -9.05 -6.54
N GLY A 297 -21.22 -8.49 -5.53
CA GLY A 297 -20.91 -9.16 -4.27
C GLY A 297 -22.18 -9.51 -3.48
N ARG A 298 -23.12 -8.57 -3.37
CA ARG A 298 -24.42 -8.79 -2.73
C ARG A 298 -25.26 -9.84 -3.46
N ILE A 299 -25.26 -9.83 -4.80
CA ILE A 299 -25.92 -10.87 -5.62
C ILE A 299 -25.25 -12.23 -5.42
N LYS A 300 -23.92 -12.27 -5.33
CA LYS A 300 -23.16 -13.48 -5.03
C LYS A 300 -23.51 -14.06 -3.65
N VAL A 301 -23.72 -13.21 -2.65
CA VAL A 301 -24.19 -13.63 -1.32
C VAL A 301 -25.61 -14.21 -1.40
N LEU A 302 -26.53 -13.55 -2.12
CA LEU A 302 -27.88 -14.07 -2.33
C LEU A 302 -27.88 -15.45 -3.03
N LEU A 303 -27.03 -15.61 -4.05
CA LEU A 303 -26.81 -16.89 -4.73
C LEU A 303 -26.25 -17.95 -3.78
N MET A 304 -25.24 -17.61 -2.98
CA MET A 304 -24.66 -18.53 -2.01
C MET A 304 -25.71 -19.02 -1.02
N GLN A 305 -26.52 -18.11 -0.48
CA GLN A 305 -27.62 -18.46 0.42
C GLN A 305 -28.66 -19.35 -0.27
N GLY A 306 -29.00 -19.08 -1.53
CA GLY A 306 -29.89 -19.93 -2.32
C GLY A 306 -29.34 -21.34 -2.53
N VAL A 307 -28.03 -21.47 -2.82
CA VAL A 307 -27.36 -22.78 -2.96
C VAL A 307 -27.37 -23.55 -1.66
N LEU A 308 -26.93 -22.93 -0.55
CA LEU A 308 -26.86 -23.59 0.75
C LEU A 308 -28.26 -23.99 1.25
N ARG A 309 -29.29 -23.17 1.04
CA ARG A 309 -30.67 -23.54 1.42
C ARG A 309 -31.21 -24.70 0.59
N ALA A 310 -30.86 -24.77 -0.69
CA ALA A 310 -31.31 -25.84 -1.57
C ALA A 310 -30.55 -27.16 -1.34
N PHE A 311 -29.25 -27.10 -1.01
CA PHE A 311 -28.33 -28.24 -1.12
C PHE A 311 -27.27 -28.35 -0.01
N ALA A 312 -27.42 -27.71 1.16
CA ALA A 312 -26.38 -27.72 2.22
C ALA A 312 -25.96 -29.12 2.69
N SER A 313 -26.78 -30.16 2.50
CA SER A 313 -26.44 -31.54 2.85
C SER A 313 -25.58 -32.25 1.79
N ASP A 314 -25.50 -31.69 0.58
CA ASP A 314 -24.96 -32.36 -0.60
C ASP A 314 -23.76 -31.64 -1.24
N VAL A 315 -23.51 -30.37 -0.88
CA VAL A 315 -22.41 -29.56 -1.43
C VAL A 315 -21.74 -28.68 -0.37
N ASP A 316 -20.42 -28.58 -0.43
CA ASP A 316 -19.61 -27.66 0.37
C ASP A 316 -19.31 -26.36 -0.41
N GLU A 317 -19.08 -25.24 0.29
CA GLU A 317 -18.73 -23.96 -0.35
C GLU A 317 -17.43 -24.04 -1.19
N SER A 318 -16.55 -25.00 -0.89
CA SER A 318 -15.34 -25.25 -1.66
C SER A 318 -15.60 -25.84 -3.06
N ASP A 319 -16.76 -26.44 -3.29
CA ASP A 319 -17.05 -27.26 -4.47
C ASP A 319 -17.37 -26.44 -5.73
N PHE A 320 -17.71 -25.17 -5.56
CA PHE A 320 -18.12 -24.30 -6.66
C PHE A 320 -17.57 -22.88 -6.51
N ARG A 321 -17.66 -22.14 -7.62
CA ARG A 321 -17.35 -20.71 -7.65
C ARG A 321 -18.49 -19.95 -8.28
N ILE A 322 -19.06 -19.02 -7.54
CA ILE A 322 -20.07 -18.09 -8.05
C ILE A 322 -19.34 -16.96 -8.78
N LYS A 323 -19.60 -16.87 -10.09
CA LYS A 323 -19.21 -15.74 -10.93
C LYS A 323 -20.48 -15.06 -11.41
N VAL A 324 -20.68 -13.82 -10.98
CA VAL A 324 -21.80 -12.98 -11.40
C VAL A 324 -21.31 -12.11 -12.55
N GLU A 325 -22.03 -12.11 -13.67
CA GLU A 325 -21.65 -11.41 -14.89
C GLU A 325 -22.81 -10.60 -15.43
N GLN A 326 -22.52 -9.64 -16.31
CA GLN A 326 -23.57 -8.97 -17.07
C GLN A 326 -23.93 -9.82 -18.30
N PRO A 327 -25.22 -10.11 -18.54
CA PRO A 327 -25.62 -10.77 -19.78
C PRO A 327 -25.42 -9.85 -20.99
N ASN A 328 -25.11 -10.43 -22.14
CA ASN A 328 -24.92 -9.69 -23.40
C ASN A 328 -26.19 -8.97 -23.85
N ASP A 329 -27.34 -9.54 -23.54
CA ASP A 329 -28.65 -8.97 -23.84
C ASP A 329 -29.33 -8.55 -22.53
N SER A 330 -29.74 -7.29 -22.45
CA SER A 330 -30.44 -6.74 -21.28
C SER A 330 -31.80 -7.36 -21.03
N GLU A 331 -32.42 -8.03 -22.02
CA GLU A 331 -33.64 -8.82 -21.79
C GLU A 331 -33.39 -10.01 -20.86
N ASN A 332 -32.15 -10.49 -20.77
CA ASN A 332 -31.74 -11.56 -19.86
C ASN A 332 -31.36 -11.06 -18.46
N GLY A 333 -31.75 -9.85 -18.08
CA GLY A 333 -31.56 -9.29 -16.75
C GLY A 333 -30.36 -8.35 -16.60
N ASP A 334 -30.21 -7.83 -15.38
CA ASP A 334 -29.15 -6.89 -15.00
C ASP A 334 -27.85 -7.66 -14.67
N TYR A 335 -27.99 -8.87 -14.14
CA TYR A 335 -26.91 -9.82 -13.86
C TYR A 335 -27.34 -11.26 -14.16
N ALA A 336 -26.37 -12.12 -14.44
CA ALA A 336 -26.58 -13.54 -14.67
C ALA A 336 -25.49 -14.38 -13.98
N CYS A 337 -25.81 -15.63 -13.64
CA CYS A 337 -24.86 -16.58 -13.07
C CYS A 337 -25.10 -18.00 -13.59
N GLY A 338 -24.02 -18.68 -13.98
CA GLY A 338 -24.01 -20.08 -14.44
C GLY A 338 -23.63 -21.11 -13.37
N VAL A 339 -23.78 -20.82 -12.06
CA VAL A 339 -23.33 -21.72 -10.99
C VAL A 339 -23.99 -23.11 -11.05
N ALA A 340 -25.23 -23.20 -11.56
CA ALA A 340 -25.96 -24.45 -11.67
C ALA A 340 -25.26 -25.49 -12.57
N PHE A 341 -24.48 -25.06 -13.58
CA PHE A 341 -23.72 -25.99 -14.43
C PHE A 341 -22.58 -26.70 -13.70
N GLN A 342 -21.99 -26.05 -12.69
CA GLN A 342 -20.96 -26.66 -11.85
C GLN A 342 -21.61 -27.68 -10.90
N LEU A 343 -22.67 -27.25 -10.21
CA LEU A 343 -23.38 -28.03 -9.21
C LEU A 343 -24.12 -29.24 -9.79
N ALA A 344 -24.66 -29.14 -11.01
CA ALA A 344 -25.33 -30.23 -11.71
C ALA A 344 -24.49 -31.52 -11.80
N LYS A 345 -23.18 -31.38 -11.99
CA LYS A 345 -22.26 -32.53 -12.07
C LYS A 345 -22.10 -33.24 -10.72
N ILE A 346 -22.14 -32.48 -9.64
CA ILE A 346 -21.95 -32.97 -8.26
C ILE A 346 -23.23 -33.63 -7.78
N LEU A 347 -24.34 -32.91 -7.93
CA LEU A 347 -25.68 -33.33 -7.51
C LEU A 347 -26.29 -34.42 -8.40
N LYS A 348 -25.71 -34.66 -9.59
CA LYS A 348 -26.24 -35.58 -10.62
C LYS A 348 -27.67 -35.23 -11.05
N MET A 349 -27.96 -33.93 -11.12
CA MET A 349 -29.23 -33.35 -11.54
C MET A 349 -29.06 -32.55 -12.84
N SER A 350 -30.14 -32.22 -13.54
CA SER A 350 -30.03 -31.32 -14.70
C SER A 350 -29.73 -29.88 -14.25
N PRO A 351 -28.93 -29.07 -15.00
CA PRO A 351 -28.63 -27.71 -14.56
C PRO A 351 -29.87 -26.80 -14.49
N LEU A 352 -30.90 -27.07 -15.28
CA LEU A 352 -32.20 -26.40 -15.20
C LEU A 352 -32.88 -26.66 -13.84
N GLU A 353 -32.89 -27.92 -13.40
CA GLU A 353 -33.47 -28.33 -12.12
C GLU A 353 -32.69 -27.73 -10.94
N VAL A 354 -31.36 -27.77 -11.00
CA VAL A 354 -30.49 -27.13 -10.00
C VAL A 354 -30.75 -25.63 -9.92
N ALA A 355 -30.78 -24.93 -11.05
CA ALA A 355 -31.05 -23.49 -11.10
C ALA A 355 -32.43 -23.14 -10.54
N THR A 356 -33.44 -23.97 -10.84
CA THR A 356 -34.82 -23.81 -10.33
C THR A 356 -34.88 -23.99 -8.81
N ASN A 357 -34.21 -25.01 -8.27
CA ASN A 357 -34.15 -25.24 -6.83
C ASN A 357 -33.42 -24.11 -6.09
N ILE A 358 -32.33 -23.60 -6.66
CA ILE A 358 -31.62 -22.43 -6.11
C ILE A 358 -32.54 -21.22 -6.09
N LYS A 359 -33.20 -20.89 -7.22
CA LYS A 359 -34.16 -19.78 -7.32
C LYS A 359 -35.26 -19.89 -6.27
N ASN A 360 -35.88 -21.06 -6.13
CA ASN A 360 -36.99 -21.27 -5.20
C ASN A 360 -36.56 -21.20 -3.73
N SER A 361 -35.28 -21.42 -3.45
CA SER A 361 -34.70 -21.39 -2.09
C SER A 361 -34.11 -20.03 -1.71
N MET A 362 -34.09 -19.05 -2.63
CA MET A 362 -33.51 -17.73 -2.37
C MET A 362 -34.29 -16.96 -1.30
N PRO A 363 -33.60 -16.21 -0.42
CA PRO A 363 -34.25 -15.33 0.51
C PRO A 363 -34.95 -14.15 -0.18
N ILE A 364 -36.05 -13.71 0.43
CA ILE A 364 -36.64 -12.39 0.15
C ILE A 364 -35.58 -11.31 0.43
N ASN A 365 -35.48 -10.33 -0.45
CA ASN A 365 -34.52 -9.24 -0.37
C ASN A 365 -35.07 -8.00 -1.09
N ASP A 366 -34.50 -6.83 -0.80
CA ASP A 366 -34.91 -5.55 -1.40
C ASP A 366 -34.02 -5.13 -2.59
N LEU A 367 -33.19 -6.05 -3.10
CA LEU A 367 -32.21 -5.78 -4.15
C LEU A 367 -32.71 -6.21 -5.53
N VAL A 368 -33.46 -7.30 -5.59
CA VAL A 368 -33.86 -8.00 -6.80
C VAL A 368 -35.39 -8.10 -6.83
N ASP A 369 -36.01 -7.52 -7.86
CA ASP A 369 -37.45 -7.62 -8.14
C ASP A 369 -37.83 -9.07 -8.50
N ARG A 370 -37.09 -9.66 -9.44
CA ARG A 370 -37.32 -11.03 -9.88
C ARG A 370 -36.05 -11.76 -10.30
N VAL A 371 -36.13 -13.08 -10.15
CA VAL A 371 -35.11 -14.03 -10.60
C VAL A 371 -35.73 -14.96 -11.64
N GLU A 372 -35.07 -15.14 -12.76
CA GLU A 372 -35.52 -16.01 -13.84
C GLU A 372 -34.47 -17.09 -14.12
N VAL A 373 -34.93 -18.28 -14.50
CA VAL A 373 -34.04 -19.34 -14.98
C VAL A 373 -34.14 -19.37 -16.49
N ALA A 374 -33.04 -19.08 -17.17
CA ALA A 374 -32.99 -18.99 -18.63
C ALA A 374 -32.15 -20.12 -19.25
N GLY A 375 -32.54 -20.49 -20.47
CA GLY A 375 -31.90 -21.56 -21.23
C GLY A 375 -31.83 -22.87 -20.44
N ASN A 376 -30.64 -23.47 -20.40
CA ASN A 376 -30.43 -24.77 -19.75
C ASN A 376 -29.97 -24.68 -18.28
N GLY A 377 -30.03 -23.49 -17.64
CA GLY A 377 -29.63 -23.36 -16.21
C GLY A 377 -28.91 -22.07 -15.82
N PHE A 378 -29.03 -20.98 -16.59
CA PHE A 378 -28.58 -19.66 -16.13
C PHE A 378 -29.59 -19.06 -15.16
N ILE A 379 -29.09 -18.43 -14.09
CA ILE A 379 -29.92 -17.69 -13.13
C ILE A 379 -29.74 -16.21 -13.40
N ASN A 380 -30.80 -15.56 -13.88
CA ASN A 380 -30.85 -14.15 -14.27
C ASN A 380 -31.53 -13.33 -13.17
N PHE A 381 -30.97 -12.15 -12.88
CA PHE A 381 -31.41 -11.24 -11.83
C PHE A 381 -31.86 -9.91 -12.43
N PHE A 382 -33.05 -9.44 -12.03
CA PHE A 382 -33.58 -8.13 -12.38
C PHE A 382 -33.66 -7.29 -11.10
N LEU A 383 -32.96 -6.17 -11.06
CA LEU A 383 -32.85 -5.31 -9.88
C LEU A 383 -34.20 -4.67 -9.53
N ASP A 384 -34.43 -4.48 -8.24
CA ASP A 384 -35.62 -3.79 -7.76
C ASP A 384 -35.67 -2.34 -8.26
N GLN A 385 -36.87 -1.87 -8.65
CA GLN A 385 -37.03 -0.52 -9.16
C GLN A 385 -36.65 0.52 -8.11
N ARG A 386 -37.12 0.39 -6.87
CA ARG A 386 -36.84 1.34 -5.77
C ARG A 386 -35.35 1.37 -5.44
N PHE A 387 -34.66 0.24 -5.55
CA PHE A 387 -33.21 0.19 -5.44
C PHE A 387 -32.55 1.09 -6.51
N LEU A 388 -32.98 1.00 -7.77
CA LEU A 388 -32.47 1.84 -8.86
C LEU A 388 -32.77 3.33 -8.64
N GLU A 389 -33.95 3.67 -8.12
CA GLU A 389 -34.29 5.07 -7.80
C GLU A 389 -33.37 5.64 -6.73
N ASN A 390 -33.19 4.87 -5.65
CA ASN A 390 -32.29 5.22 -4.55
C ASN A 390 -30.84 5.35 -5.03
N GLU A 391 -30.40 4.52 -5.98
CA GLU A 391 -29.04 4.59 -6.50
C GLU A 391 -28.75 5.93 -7.21
N VAL A 392 -29.71 6.47 -7.96
CA VAL A 392 -29.58 7.82 -8.54
C VAL A 392 -29.47 8.87 -7.45
N ALA A 393 -30.28 8.77 -6.39
CA ALA A 393 -30.17 9.68 -5.24
C ALA A 393 -28.79 9.58 -4.58
N VAL A 394 -28.26 8.37 -4.38
CA VAL A 394 -26.93 8.12 -3.80
C VAL A 394 -25.82 8.74 -4.67
N VAL A 395 -25.89 8.64 -6.00
CA VAL A 395 -24.93 9.30 -6.91
C VAL A 395 -24.93 10.82 -6.68
N LEU A 396 -26.13 11.41 -6.61
CA LEU A 396 -26.30 12.85 -6.47
C LEU A 396 -25.97 13.38 -5.07
N GLU A 397 -26.12 12.55 -4.04
CA GLU A 397 -25.70 12.86 -2.69
C GLU A 397 -24.17 12.78 -2.56
N LYS A 398 -23.57 11.67 -3.01
CA LYS A 398 -22.13 11.41 -2.84
C LYS A 398 -21.25 12.20 -3.81
N ARG A 399 -21.78 12.60 -4.97
CA ARG A 399 -21.07 13.38 -6.00
C ARG A 399 -19.68 12.80 -6.34
N GLU A 400 -18.61 13.55 -6.13
CA GLU A 400 -17.21 13.12 -6.35
C GLU A 400 -16.79 11.92 -5.48
N GLN A 401 -17.52 11.61 -4.41
CA GLN A 401 -17.29 10.42 -3.58
C GLN A 401 -18.00 9.18 -4.11
N TYR A 402 -18.94 9.31 -5.06
CA TYR A 402 -19.58 8.17 -5.68
C TYR A 402 -18.57 7.33 -6.46
N GLY A 403 -18.65 6.01 -6.30
CA GLY A 403 -17.70 5.07 -6.88
C GLY A 403 -16.51 4.74 -5.99
N LYS A 404 -16.11 5.62 -5.06
CA LYS A 404 -14.96 5.36 -4.19
C LYS A 404 -15.24 4.22 -3.22
N LEU A 405 -14.21 3.43 -2.94
CA LEU A 405 -14.24 2.26 -2.07
C LEU A 405 -13.21 2.42 -0.94
N ARG A 406 -13.35 1.62 0.11
CA ARG A 406 -12.38 1.54 1.22
C ARG A 406 -11.63 0.21 1.25
N ALA A 407 -11.56 -0.48 0.12
CA ALA A 407 -10.97 -1.81 0.00
C ALA A 407 -9.45 -1.81 0.29
N GLY A 408 -8.75 -0.72 0.01
CA GLY A 408 -7.31 -0.55 0.32
C GLY A 408 -7.01 -0.31 1.81
N ALA A 409 -8.02 -0.05 2.64
CA ALA A 409 -7.89 0.14 4.10
C ALA A 409 -6.78 1.10 4.55
N ASN A 410 -6.52 2.17 3.77
CA ASN A 410 -5.43 3.14 3.97
C ASN A 410 -4.02 2.52 4.01
N LYS A 411 -3.86 1.31 3.46
CA LYS A 411 -2.53 0.73 3.23
C LYS A 411 -1.79 1.59 2.21
N LYS A 412 -0.46 1.64 2.34
CA LYS A 412 0.38 2.36 1.39
C LYS A 412 0.63 1.53 0.14
N ILE A 413 0.60 2.16 -1.02
CA ILE A 413 1.03 1.53 -2.28
C ILE A 413 1.85 2.55 -3.05
N ILE A 414 2.99 2.14 -3.60
CA ILE A 414 3.83 3.05 -4.40
C ILE A 414 3.54 2.80 -5.87
N VAL A 415 3.44 3.89 -6.65
CA VAL A 415 3.41 3.85 -8.11
C VAL A 415 4.58 4.67 -8.62
N GLU A 416 5.59 3.98 -9.19
CA GLU A 416 6.70 4.62 -9.87
C GLU A 416 6.41 4.72 -11.37
N TYR A 417 6.46 5.93 -11.92
CA TYR A 417 6.17 6.17 -13.33
C TYR A 417 6.81 7.44 -13.90
N SER A 418 6.74 7.55 -15.22
CA SER A 418 7.43 8.53 -16.06
C SER A 418 8.94 8.32 -16.10
N SER A 419 9.62 8.44 -14.96
CA SER A 419 11.03 8.12 -14.72
C SER A 419 11.98 8.51 -15.88
N PRO A 420 11.95 9.75 -16.39
CA PRO A 420 12.79 10.15 -17.51
C PRO A 420 14.24 10.36 -17.09
N ASN A 421 15.14 10.29 -18.07
CA ASN A 421 16.50 10.81 -17.93
C ASN A 421 16.47 12.33 -17.99
N ILE A 422 17.11 13.01 -17.03
CA ILE A 422 17.22 14.47 -17.08
C ILE A 422 18.16 14.91 -18.22
N ALA A 423 18.09 16.20 -18.57
CA ALA A 423 18.81 16.77 -19.71
C ALA A 423 18.50 16.11 -21.07
N LYS A 424 17.40 15.36 -21.19
CA LYS A 424 16.87 14.83 -22.45
C LYS A 424 15.39 15.14 -22.60
N PRO A 425 14.91 15.47 -23.82
CA PRO A 425 13.50 15.72 -24.05
C PRO A 425 12.69 14.43 -23.87
N LEU A 426 11.48 14.58 -23.33
CA LEU A 426 10.53 13.48 -23.27
C LEU A 426 10.14 13.06 -24.68
N GLY A 427 10.49 11.83 -25.04
CA GLY A 427 9.92 11.19 -26.22
C GLY A 427 8.48 10.74 -26.00
N VAL A 428 7.72 10.56 -27.09
CA VAL A 428 6.32 10.12 -27.06
C VAL A 428 6.10 8.81 -26.28
N HIS A 429 7.10 7.91 -26.22
CA HIS A 429 7.02 6.68 -25.45
C HIS A 429 6.89 6.93 -23.93
N HIS A 430 7.41 8.05 -23.40
CA HIS A 430 7.22 8.41 -21.99
C HIS A 430 5.77 8.76 -21.66
N LEU A 431 4.94 9.10 -22.66
CA LEU A 431 3.50 9.28 -22.47
C LEU A 431 2.88 8.03 -21.85
N LEU A 432 3.26 6.83 -22.31
CA LEU A 432 2.68 5.56 -21.86
C LEU A 432 2.86 5.38 -20.36
N SER A 433 4.10 5.40 -19.89
CA SER A 433 4.39 5.29 -18.45
C SER A 433 3.69 6.39 -17.65
N THR A 434 3.76 7.63 -18.13
CA THR A 434 3.21 8.80 -17.43
C THR A 434 1.70 8.70 -17.23
N VAL A 435 0.93 8.41 -18.28
CA VAL A 435 -0.55 8.41 -18.19
C VAL A 435 -1.07 7.13 -17.52
N ILE A 436 -0.44 5.98 -17.75
CA ILE A 436 -0.80 4.72 -17.08
C ILE A 436 -0.55 4.85 -15.58
N GLY A 437 0.64 5.34 -15.20
CA GLY A 437 1.00 5.51 -13.79
C GLY A 437 0.10 6.52 -13.07
N GLN A 438 -0.16 7.68 -13.67
CA GLN A 438 -1.10 8.66 -13.09
C GLN A 438 -2.51 8.07 -12.90
N SER A 439 -3.02 7.32 -13.89
CA SER A 439 -4.35 6.72 -13.77
C SER A 439 -4.39 5.64 -12.69
N LEU A 440 -3.34 4.80 -12.59
CA LEU A 440 -3.23 3.82 -11.51
C LEU A 440 -3.16 4.47 -10.14
N HIS A 441 -2.38 5.55 -9.98
CA HIS A 441 -2.35 6.34 -8.76
C HIS A 441 -3.76 6.84 -8.37
N ASN A 442 -4.53 7.37 -9.32
CA ASN A 442 -5.88 7.86 -9.06
C ASN A 442 -6.86 6.73 -8.71
N ILE A 443 -6.78 5.60 -9.43
CA ILE A 443 -7.61 4.41 -9.20
C ILE A 443 -7.32 3.81 -7.81
N LEU A 444 -6.05 3.69 -7.43
CA LEU A 444 -5.65 3.11 -6.15
C LEU A 444 -6.09 3.99 -4.96
N ASN A 445 -5.94 5.31 -5.07
CA ASN A 445 -6.51 6.24 -4.09
C ASN A 445 -8.05 6.12 -4.02
N ALA A 446 -8.72 5.96 -5.17
CA ALA A 446 -10.17 5.85 -5.20
C ALA A 446 -10.72 4.54 -4.59
N VAL A 447 -9.92 3.46 -4.54
CA VAL A 447 -10.27 2.24 -3.80
C VAL A 447 -9.78 2.23 -2.34
N GLY A 448 -9.19 3.34 -1.87
CA GLY A 448 -8.87 3.56 -0.47
C GLY A 448 -7.46 3.15 -0.04
N PHE A 449 -6.49 3.10 -0.97
CA PHE A 449 -5.07 3.10 -0.60
C PHE A 449 -4.55 4.53 -0.35
N ASP A 450 -3.48 4.63 0.42
CA ASP A 450 -2.58 5.80 0.45
C ASP A 450 -1.55 5.62 -0.68
N ALA A 451 -1.92 6.01 -1.90
CA ALA A 451 -1.06 5.78 -3.06
C ALA A 451 -0.01 6.89 -3.19
N ILE A 452 1.26 6.50 -3.26
CA ILE A 452 2.42 7.39 -3.31
C ILE A 452 2.99 7.38 -4.73
N ALA A 453 3.01 8.53 -5.40
CA ALA A 453 3.58 8.71 -6.73
C ALA A 453 5.06 9.12 -6.65
N ILE A 454 5.94 8.31 -7.25
CA ILE A 454 7.38 8.59 -7.31
C ILE A 454 7.82 8.75 -8.78
N ASN A 455 8.52 9.84 -9.06
CA ASN A 455 9.23 10.04 -10.31
C ASN A 455 10.71 9.66 -10.12
N HIS A 456 11.13 8.50 -10.66
CA HIS A 456 12.49 7.99 -10.51
C HIS A 456 13.40 8.50 -11.63
N LEU A 457 13.95 9.69 -11.44
CA LEU A 457 14.74 10.39 -12.46
C LEU A 457 16.09 9.71 -12.72
N GLY A 458 16.44 9.57 -14.01
CA GLY A 458 17.79 9.20 -14.44
C GLY A 458 18.73 10.40 -14.33
N ASP A 459 19.12 10.73 -13.10
CA ASP A 459 19.90 11.91 -12.72
C ASP A 459 21.31 11.60 -12.22
N TRP A 460 21.77 10.36 -12.39
CA TRP A 460 23.11 9.94 -12.03
C TRP A 460 23.77 9.13 -13.17
N GLY A 461 25.08 9.34 -13.41
CA GLY A 461 25.83 8.57 -14.40
C GLY A 461 26.84 9.36 -15.24
N THR A 462 27.61 8.62 -16.06
CA THR A 462 28.76 9.15 -16.80
C THR A 462 28.40 10.24 -17.81
N GLN A 463 27.14 10.34 -18.22
CA GLN A 463 26.62 11.42 -19.05
C GLN A 463 26.86 12.82 -18.43
N PHE A 464 26.90 12.93 -17.10
CA PHE A 464 27.12 14.21 -16.44
C PHE A 464 28.56 14.70 -16.56
N GLY A 465 29.56 13.82 -16.60
CA GLY A 465 30.94 14.23 -16.90
C GLY A 465 31.02 14.94 -18.25
N LYS A 466 30.37 14.38 -19.27
CA LYS A 466 30.30 14.97 -20.61
C LYS A 466 29.57 16.31 -20.61
N LEU A 467 28.43 16.37 -19.91
CA LEU A 467 27.62 17.60 -19.84
C LEU A 467 28.33 18.72 -19.05
N ILE A 468 29.05 18.38 -17.98
CA ILE A 468 29.86 19.33 -17.21
C ILE A 468 30.97 19.91 -18.09
N VAL A 469 31.75 19.06 -18.79
CA VAL A 469 32.77 19.53 -19.74
C VAL A 469 32.16 20.42 -20.82
N ALA A 470 31.04 19.98 -21.41
CA ALA A 470 30.34 20.73 -22.44
C ALA A 470 29.90 22.13 -21.94
N TYR A 471 29.37 22.19 -20.73
CA TYR A 471 28.93 23.44 -20.12
C TYR A 471 30.11 24.35 -19.78
N LYS A 472 31.18 23.83 -19.16
CA LYS A 472 32.38 24.61 -18.84
C LYS A 472 33.01 25.22 -20.09
N ARG A 473 32.99 24.51 -21.22
CA ARG A 473 33.59 24.98 -22.49
C ARG A 473 32.67 25.87 -23.32
N TRP A 474 31.38 25.59 -23.38
CA TRP A 474 30.46 26.20 -24.35
C TRP A 474 29.15 26.72 -23.75
N GLY A 475 28.85 26.37 -22.50
CA GLY A 475 27.61 26.68 -21.83
C GLY A 475 27.46 28.16 -21.48
N LYS A 476 26.22 28.62 -21.48
CA LYS A 476 25.84 29.96 -21.00
C LYS A 476 24.64 29.83 -20.09
N LYS A 477 24.76 30.27 -18.83
CA LYS A 477 23.69 30.19 -17.82
C LYS A 477 22.33 30.67 -18.33
N LYS A 478 22.30 31.87 -18.93
CA LYS A 478 21.07 32.48 -19.48
C LYS A 478 20.41 31.67 -20.61
N SER A 479 21.20 30.93 -21.39
CA SER A 479 20.65 30.08 -22.46
C SER A 479 19.93 28.87 -21.86
N VAL A 480 20.55 28.24 -20.85
CA VAL A 480 19.98 27.09 -20.14
C VAL A 480 18.72 27.50 -19.38
N GLU A 481 18.75 28.59 -18.62
CA GLU A 481 17.56 29.06 -17.87
C GLU A 481 16.36 29.37 -18.77
N LYS A 482 16.59 29.77 -20.03
CA LYS A 482 15.53 30.08 -20.98
C LYS A 482 14.92 28.83 -21.63
N ASN A 483 15.72 27.78 -21.84
CA ASN A 483 15.28 26.57 -22.53
C ASN A 483 16.07 25.34 -22.04
N PRO A 484 15.82 24.89 -20.78
CA PRO A 484 16.73 24.01 -20.06
C PRO A 484 17.07 22.72 -20.79
N ILE A 485 16.07 21.91 -21.12
CA ILE A 485 16.30 20.58 -21.70
C ILE A 485 16.92 20.69 -23.11
N ASN A 486 16.44 21.61 -23.93
CA ASN A 486 16.96 21.75 -25.30
C ASN A 486 18.39 22.30 -25.32
N GLU A 487 18.71 23.27 -24.46
CA GLU A 487 20.06 23.83 -24.40
C GLU A 487 21.03 22.77 -23.84
N LEU A 488 20.67 22.07 -22.76
CA LEU A 488 21.51 20.99 -22.21
C LEU A 488 21.72 19.86 -23.22
N LEU A 489 20.68 19.47 -23.96
CA LEU A 489 20.82 18.52 -25.07
C LEU A 489 21.75 19.06 -26.15
N SER A 490 21.65 20.34 -26.51
CA SER A 490 22.51 20.94 -27.54
C SER A 490 23.98 20.94 -27.13
N LEU A 491 24.27 21.18 -25.85
CA LEU A 491 25.62 21.09 -25.28
C LEU A 491 26.13 19.65 -25.31
N TYR A 492 25.28 18.68 -24.94
CA TYR A 492 25.63 17.27 -24.99
C TYR A 492 25.93 16.78 -26.42
N VAL A 493 25.10 17.15 -27.41
CA VAL A 493 25.34 16.82 -28.83
C VAL A 493 26.63 17.48 -29.31
N ARG A 494 26.84 18.76 -28.97
CA ARG A 494 28.07 19.49 -29.32
C ARG A 494 29.32 18.83 -28.72
N PHE A 495 29.23 18.27 -27.52
CA PHE A 495 30.31 17.49 -26.93
C PHE A 495 30.65 16.27 -27.77
N HIS A 496 29.65 15.47 -28.18
CA HIS A 496 29.88 14.29 -29.01
C HIS A 496 30.51 14.65 -30.37
N ASP A 497 29.98 15.67 -31.05
CA ASP A 497 30.53 16.16 -32.32
C ASP A 497 31.99 16.65 -32.19
N ALA A 498 32.35 17.20 -31.02
CA ALA A 498 33.71 17.63 -30.73
C ALA A 498 34.61 16.45 -30.35
N ALA A 499 34.13 15.50 -29.55
CA ALA A 499 34.86 14.32 -29.11
C ALA A 499 35.20 13.37 -30.27
N GLU A 500 34.38 13.33 -31.32
CA GLU A 500 34.72 12.63 -32.58
C GLU A 500 35.99 13.18 -33.24
N LYS A 501 36.28 14.47 -33.05
CA LYS A 501 37.43 15.17 -33.63
C LYS A 501 38.61 15.27 -32.66
N ASP A 502 38.33 15.23 -31.36
CA ASP A 502 39.30 15.31 -30.27
C ASP A 502 38.98 14.26 -29.19
N PRO A 503 39.54 13.04 -29.32
CA PRO A 503 39.30 11.96 -28.37
C PRO A 503 39.71 12.28 -26.92
N ALA A 504 40.59 13.27 -26.68
CA ALA A 504 41.00 13.65 -25.34
C ALA A 504 39.84 14.20 -24.49
N LEU A 505 38.77 14.70 -25.14
CA LEU A 505 37.55 15.14 -24.45
C LEU A 505 36.85 14.01 -23.70
N GLU A 506 36.96 12.76 -24.15
CA GLU A 506 36.40 11.61 -23.44
C GLU A 506 37.15 11.34 -22.13
N ASP A 507 38.48 11.51 -22.13
CA ASP A 507 39.29 11.35 -20.92
C ASP A 507 39.05 12.49 -19.93
N GLU A 508 38.88 13.73 -20.42
CA GLU A 508 38.45 14.87 -19.61
C GLU A 508 37.07 14.64 -18.98
N ALA A 509 36.10 14.16 -19.76
CA ALA A 509 34.76 13.84 -19.24
C ALA A 509 34.78 12.73 -18.19
N ARG A 510 35.60 11.69 -18.37
CA ARG A 510 35.80 10.64 -17.36
C ARG A 510 36.44 11.20 -16.09
N HIS A 511 37.43 12.08 -16.24
CA HIS A 511 38.07 12.74 -15.11
C HIS A 511 37.09 13.62 -14.33
N GLU A 512 36.33 14.47 -15.03
CA GLU A 512 35.31 15.35 -14.43
C GLU A 512 34.19 14.56 -13.75
N PHE A 513 33.75 13.44 -14.34
CA PHE A 513 32.79 12.54 -13.69
C PHE A 513 33.37 11.91 -12.41
N LYS A 514 34.63 11.49 -12.43
CA LYS A 514 35.28 10.88 -11.25
C LYS A 514 35.34 11.87 -10.08
N ILE A 515 35.84 13.09 -10.31
CA ILE A 515 35.91 14.09 -9.22
C ILE A 515 34.52 14.56 -8.78
N PHE A 516 33.52 14.54 -9.67
CA PHE A 516 32.12 14.73 -9.32
C PHE A 516 31.62 13.66 -8.34
N GLU A 517 31.90 12.37 -8.60
CA GLU A 517 31.58 11.28 -7.68
C GLU A 517 32.29 11.44 -6.33
N GLU A 518 33.57 11.86 -6.34
CA GLU A 518 34.37 12.14 -5.15
C GLU A 518 33.91 13.38 -4.36
N GLY A 519 32.90 14.11 -4.84
CA GLY A 519 32.24 15.19 -4.11
C GLY A 519 32.75 16.59 -4.43
N ASP A 520 33.40 16.81 -5.58
CA ASP A 520 33.84 18.13 -6.01
C ASP A 520 32.69 19.16 -5.99
N SER A 521 32.94 20.28 -5.30
CA SER A 521 31.90 21.27 -5.01
C SER A 521 31.39 22.01 -6.26
N GLU A 522 32.24 22.27 -7.25
CA GLU A 522 31.85 22.98 -8.48
C GLU A 522 30.98 22.06 -9.35
N ASN A 523 31.44 20.84 -9.55
CA ASN A 523 30.73 19.85 -10.36
C ASN A 523 29.41 19.42 -9.73
N ARG A 524 29.37 19.22 -8.41
CA ARG A 524 28.13 18.93 -7.67
C ARG A 524 27.15 20.11 -7.78
N ALA A 525 27.62 21.35 -7.74
CA ALA A 525 26.77 22.52 -7.93
C ALA A 525 26.21 22.62 -9.36
N LEU A 526 27.04 22.39 -10.39
CA LEU A 526 26.59 22.39 -11.79
C LEU A 526 25.57 21.29 -12.05
N TRP A 527 25.87 20.07 -11.62
CA TRP A 527 24.97 18.92 -11.73
C TRP A 527 23.63 19.20 -11.06
N LYS A 528 23.65 19.65 -9.80
CA LYS A 528 22.42 19.96 -9.05
C LYS A 528 21.59 21.01 -9.77
N TRP A 529 22.22 22.05 -10.29
CA TRP A 529 21.53 23.06 -11.08
C TRP A 529 20.94 22.48 -12.38
N PHE A 530 21.65 21.61 -13.10
CA PHE A 530 21.10 20.93 -14.29
C PHE A 530 19.87 20.06 -13.96
N VAL A 531 19.88 19.38 -12.81
CA VAL A 531 18.77 18.58 -12.30
C VAL A 531 17.57 19.48 -12.01
N GLU A 532 17.76 20.56 -11.25
CA GLU A 532 16.72 21.51 -10.85
C GLU A 532 16.02 22.13 -12.07
N VAL A 533 16.78 22.67 -13.03
CA VAL A 533 16.19 23.28 -14.24
C VAL A 533 15.51 22.24 -15.14
N SER A 534 15.97 20.98 -15.14
CA SER A 534 15.31 19.91 -15.88
C SER A 534 13.98 19.51 -15.22
N ILE A 535 13.93 19.44 -13.89
CA ILE A 535 12.70 19.14 -13.14
C ILE A 535 11.65 20.22 -13.36
N ASP A 536 12.03 21.50 -13.33
CA ASP A 536 11.10 22.60 -13.57
C ASP A 536 10.53 22.58 -15.00
N ASP A 537 11.35 22.25 -16.00
CA ASP A 537 10.89 22.09 -17.38
C ASP A 537 9.95 20.87 -17.54
N LEU A 538 10.26 19.75 -16.89
CA LEU A 538 9.41 18.56 -16.86
C LEU A 538 8.05 18.83 -16.21
N ARG A 539 8.02 19.59 -15.10
CA ARG A 539 6.78 20.02 -14.43
C ARG A 539 5.85 20.76 -15.38
N ASN A 540 6.37 21.66 -16.21
CA ASN A 540 5.55 22.35 -17.21
C ASN A 540 4.87 21.36 -18.17
N ILE A 541 5.58 20.32 -18.62
CA ILE A 541 5.00 19.29 -19.49
C ILE A 541 3.95 18.45 -18.74
N TYR A 542 4.21 18.11 -17.48
CA TYR A 542 3.28 17.38 -16.61
C TYR A 542 2.00 18.17 -16.33
N ASP A 543 2.10 19.47 -16.12
CA ASP A 543 0.96 20.38 -15.95
C ASP A 543 0.12 20.44 -17.23
N ARG A 544 0.78 20.60 -18.38
CA ARG A 544 0.13 20.58 -19.70
C ARG A 544 -0.54 19.24 -20.03
N LEU A 545 -0.12 18.14 -19.41
CA LEU A 545 -0.80 16.85 -19.51
C LEU A 545 -1.96 16.74 -18.50
N GLY A 546 -2.51 17.83 -17.99
CA GLY A 546 -3.60 17.82 -17.01
C GLY A 546 -3.11 17.49 -15.60
N ASN A 547 -2.06 18.19 -15.16
CA ASN A 547 -1.47 18.13 -13.81
C ASN A 547 -1.13 16.72 -13.35
N VAL A 548 -0.17 16.09 -14.04
CA VAL A 548 0.41 14.83 -13.55
C VAL A 548 1.09 15.07 -12.20
N HIS A 549 0.65 14.34 -11.19
CA HIS A 549 1.05 14.47 -9.79
C HIS A 549 2.26 13.59 -9.47
N PHE A 550 3.13 14.06 -8.58
CA PHE A 550 4.17 13.25 -7.96
C PHE A 550 4.39 13.75 -6.52
N ASP A 551 4.43 12.83 -5.55
CA ASP A 551 4.78 13.16 -4.16
C ASP A 551 6.29 13.35 -4.01
N TYR A 552 7.07 12.58 -4.78
CA TYR A 552 8.52 12.60 -4.71
C TYR A 552 9.16 12.59 -6.10
N TYR A 553 10.10 13.51 -6.31
CA TYR A 553 11.06 13.49 -7.41
C TYR A 553 12.38 12.94 -6.86
N GLN A 554 12.55 11.61 -6.90
CA GLN A 554 13.69 10.90 -6.31
C GLN A 554 14.46 10.16 -7.39
N GLY A 555 15.51 10.79 -7.89
CA GLY A 555 16.38 10.17 -8.89
C GLY A 555 17.36 9.15 -8.33
N GLU A 556 18.09 8.50 -9.22
CA GLU A 556 19.20 7.59 -8.92
C GLU A 556 20.20 8.19 -7.93
N SER A 557 20.45 9.50 -8.00
CA SER A 557 21.38 10.24 -7.16
C SER A 557 21.00 10.22 -5.66
N PHE A 558 19.70 10.15 -5.35
CA PHE A 558 19.20 10.14 -3.97
C PHE A 558 19.71 8.92 -3.18
N TYR A 559 19.96 7.81 -3.88
CA TYR A 559 20.36 6.55 -3.27
C TYR A 559 21.87 6.36 -3.17
N GLU A 560 22.68 7.30 -3.69
CA GLU A 560 24.14 7.22 -3.70
C GLU A 560 24.76 6.99 -2.31
N PRO A 561 24.33 7.68 -1.23
CA PRO A 561 24.86 7.44 0.11
C PRO A 561 24.57 6.04 0.67
N MET A 562 23.62 5.31 0.08
CA MET A 562 23.16 4.00 0.56
C MET A 562 23.87 2.82 -0.12
N LEU A 563 24.60 3.08 -1.23
CA LEU A 563 25.16 2.02 -2.08
C LEU A 563 26.26 1.21 -1.37
N ALA A 564 27.08 1.86 -0.55
CA ALA A 564 28.18 1.18 0.15
C ALA A 564 27.66 0.16 1.17
N ASP A 565 26.65 0.54 1.95
CA ASP A 565 26.02 -0.33 2.95
C ASP A 565 25.27 -1.49 2.29
N LEU A 566 24.55 -1.22 1.19
CA LEU A 566 23.89 -2.25 0.38
C LEU A 566 24.89 -3.30 -0.14
N LEU A 567 26.01 -2.85 -0.71
CA LEU A 567 27.04 -3.75 -1.24
C LEU A 567 27.68 -4.59 -0.14
N LYS A 568 27.91 -4.00 1.03
CA LYS A 568 28.42 -4.72 2.20
C LYS A 568 27.42 -5.79 2.66
N GLU A 569 26.17 -5.40 2.88
CA GLU A 569 25.08 -6.29 3.31
C GLU A 569 24.91 -7.48 2.34
N GLY A 570 24.92 -7.22 1.03
CA GLY A 570 24.77 -8.31 0.04
C GLY A 570 25.92 -9.28 0.00
N LYS A 571 27.16 -8.83 0.26
CA LYS A 571 28.33 -9.71 0.37
C LYS A 571 28.26 -10.52 1.67
N GLU A 572 27.90 -9.91 2.78
CA GLU A 572 27.78 -10.57 4.10
C GLU A 572 26.68 -11.63 4.11
N ASN A 573 25.54 -11.35 3.46
CA ASN A 573 24.43 -12.31 3.33
C ASN A 573 24.64 -13.37 2.24
N GLY A 574 25.76 -13.35 1.53
CA GLY A 574 26.09 -14.29 0.45
C GLY A 574 25.23 -14.15 -0.81
N VAL A 575 24.47 -13.05 -0.94
CA VAL A 575 23.62 -12.77 -2.11
C VAL A 575 24.44 -12.20 -3.26
N PHE A 576 25.42 -11.35 -2.94
CA PHE A 576 26.40 -10.83 -3.89
C PHE A 576 27.65 -11.70 -3.83
N VAL A 577 27.91 -12.41 -4.93
CA VAL A 577 29.06 -13.29 -5.07
C VAL A 577 30.01 -12.76 -6.14
N GLU A 578 31.28 -13.10 -6.02
CA GLU A 578 32.26 -12.77 -7.05
C GLU A 578 31.98 -13.60 -8.31
N GLY A 579 31.73 -12.90 -9.42
CA GLY A 579 31.56 -13.47 -10.74
C GLY A 579 32.87 -13.46 -11.54
N ASN A 580 32.75 -13.61 -12.86
CA ASN A 580 33.91 -13.55 -13.74
C ASN A 580 34.60 -12.17 -13.66
N GLU A 581 35.92 -12.16 -13.80
CA GLU A 581 36.75 -10.96 -13.88
C GLU A 581 36.73 -10.05 -12.63
N GLY A 582 36.23 -10.53 -11.48
CA GLY A 582 36.23 -9.78 -10.22
C GLY A 582 35.06 -8.80 -10.04
N ALA A 583 34.00 -8.95 -10.84
CA ALA A 583 32.74 -8.24 -10.64
C ALA A 583 31.88 -8.93 -9.55
N PHE A 584 31.04 -8.19 -8.83
CA PHE A 584 30.03 -8.79 -7.94
C PHE A 584 28.70 -8.93 -8.67
N VAL A 585 28.08 -10.10 -8.53
CA VAL A 585 26.84 -10.47 -9.22
C VAL A 585 25.86 -11.18 -8.27
N VAL A 586 24.57 -11.14 -8.61
CA VAL A 586 23.56 -12.06 -8.06
C VAL A 586 23.41 -13.24 -9.02
N MET A 587 23.51 -14.45 -8.48
CA MET A 587 23.32 -15.69 -9.23
C MET A 587 21.92 -16.25 -8.97
N PHE A 588 21.23 -16.66 -10.02
CA PHE A 588 19.87 -17.21 -9.94
C PHE A 588 19.89 -18.72 -10.24
N ASP A 589 18.92 -19.45 -9.68
CA ASP A 589 18.72 -20.87 -10.00
C ASP A 589 17.95 -21.12 -11.30
N ASP A 590 17.24 -20.11 -11.81
CA ASP A 590 16.54 -20.18 -13.09
C ASP A 590 17.55 -20.07 -14.25
N GLU A 591 17.71 -21.15 -15.02
CA GLU A 591 18.62 -21.20 -16.18
C GLU A 591 18.29 -20.16 -17.27
N ASN A 592 17.07 -19.62 -17.27
CA ASN A 592 16.66 -18.56 -18.21
C ASN A 592 16.97 -17.15 -17.70
N MET A 593 17.58 -17.00 -16.52
CA MET A 593 18.01 -15.71 -15.97
C MET A 593 19.52 -15.62 -15.92
N SER A 594 20.08 -14.68 -16.70
CA SER A 594 21.49 -14.35 -16.61
C SER A 594 21.83 -13.74 -15.23
N PRO A 595 23.10 -13.76 -14.79
CA PRO A 595 23.52 -13.09 -13.58
C PRO A 595 23.23 -11.59 -13.62
N LEU A 596 22.78 -11.02 -12.49
CA LEU A 596 22.59 -9.59 -12.34
C LEU A 596 23.88 -8.98 -11.79
N VAL A 597 24.60 -8.21 -12.61
CA VAL A 597 25.83 -7.53 -12.16
C VAL A 597 25.47 -6.35 -11.25
N VAL A 598 26.02 -6.29 -10.04
CA VAL A 598 25.76 -5.24 -9.04
C VAL A 598 26.99 -4.40 -8.71
N GLN A 599 28.19 -4.85 -9.09
CA GLN A 599 29.41 -4.05 -8.99
C GLN A 599 30.42 -4.50 -10.05
N LYS A 600 31.04 -3.56 -10.76
CA LYS A 600 32.13 -3.86 -11.70
C LYS A 600 33.45 -4.12 -10.96
N LYS A 601 34.45 -4.66 -11.67
CA LYS A 601 35.80 -4.90 -11.16
C LYS A 601 36.50 -3.64 -10.63
N ASP A 602 36.26 -2.50 -11.28
CA ASP A 602 36.80 -1.20 -10.88
C ASP A 602 36.08 -0.58 -9.66
N GLY A 603 35.10 -1.30 -9.09
CA GLY A 603 34.30 -0.86 -7.94
C GLY A 603 33.06 -0.06 -8.32
N ALA A 604 32.88 0.32 -9.59
CA ALA A 604 31.78 1.15 -10.04
C ALA A 604 30.41 0.45 -9.90
N THR A 605 29.41 1.21 -9.47
CA THR A 605 28.02 0.74 -9.30
C THR A 605 27.22 0.87 -10.60
N LEU A 606 26.20 0.02 -10.76
CA LEU A 606 25.33 -0.02 -11.94
C LEU A 606 23.89 0.38 -11.57
N TYR A 607 23.03 0.47 -12.59
CA TYR A 607 21.59 0.72 -12.40
C TYR A 607 20.95 -0.31 -11.48
N SER A 608 21.30 -1.58 -11.63
CA SER A 608 20.88 -2.68 -10.74
C SER A 608 21.19 -2.42 -9.26
N THR A 609 22.36 -1.86 -8.95
CA THR A 609 22.75 -1.50 -7.57
C THR A 609 21.86 -0.38 -7.04
N ARG A 610 21.59 0.63 -7.87
CA ARG A 610 20.77 1.80 -7.52
C ARG A 610 19.31 1.43 -7.37
N ASP A 611 18.79 0.56 -8.22
CA ASP A 611 17.42 0.04 -8.14
C ASP A 611 17.21 -0.85 -6.91
N LEU A 612 18.21 -1.66 -6.52
CA LEU A 612 18.17 -2.42 -5.27
C LEU A 612 18.17 -1.48 -4.05
N ALA A 613 18.99 -0.41 -4.08
CA ALA A 613 18.99 0.60 -3.03
C ALA A 613 17.64 1.33 -2.95
N ALA A 614 17.06 1.70 -4.11
CA ALA A 614 15.76 2.35 -4.18
C ALA A 614 14.64 1.47 -3.65
N LEU A 615 14.62 0.20 -4.05
CA LEU A 615 13.65 -0.78 -3.58
C LEU A 615 13.77 -0.98 -2.06
N LYS A 616 14.98 -1.19 -1.54
CA LYS A 616 15.23 -1.29 -0.10
C LYS A 616 14.77 -0.05 0.67
N TYR A 617 15.18 1.14 0.22
CA TYR A 617 14.78 2.40 0.84
C TYR A 617 13.25 2.53 0.91
N ARG A 618 12.55 2.19 -0.18
CA ARG A 618 11.09 2.30 -0.25
C ARG A 618 10.38 1.33 0.69
N ILE A 619 10.87 0.08 0.76
CA ILE A 619 10.35 -0.93 1.69
C ILE A 619 10.54 -0.44 3.14
N ASP A 620 11.76 -0.03 3.49
CA ASP A 620 12.09 0.39 4.85
C ASP A 620 11.36 1.68 5.28
N THR A 621 11.23 2.64 4.36
CA THR A 621 10.67 3.97 4.63
C THR A 621 9.15 3.97 4.62
N PHE A 622 8.54 3.45 3.55
CA PHE A 622 7.10 3.57 3.33
C PHE A 622 6.33 2.37 3.85
N LYS A 623 6.97 1.19 3.97
CA LYS A 623 6.34 -0.09 4.34
C LYS A 623 5.08 -0.37 3.50
N PRO A 624 5.19 -0.29 2.16
CA PRO A 624 4.04 -0.38 1.28
C PRO A 624 3.53 -1.83 1.19
N GLU A 625 2.25 -1.98 0.87
CA GLU A 625 1.65 -3.28 0.49
C GLU A 625 2.21 -3.77 -0.85
N LYS A 626 2.41 -2.84 -1.80
CA LYS A 626 3.01 -3.09 -3.14
C LYS A 626 3.77 -1.87 -3.65
N ILE A 627 4.71 -2.12 -4.55
CA ILE A 627 5.47 -1.11 -5.32
C ILE A 627 5.29 -1.45 -6.79
N LEU A 628 4.53 -0.61 -7.50
CA LEU A 628 4.21 -0.77 -8.91
C LEU A 628 5.21 0.02 -9.76
N TYR A 629 5.95 -0.69 -10.61
CA TYR A 629 6.93 -0.12 -11.52
C TYR A 629 6.35 -0.04 -12.92
N VAL A 630 5.91 1.14 -13.35
CA VAL A 630 5.27 1.35 -14.66
C VAL A 630 6.34 1.61 -15.72
N VAL A 631 6.91 0.54 -16.27
CA VAL A 631 8.09 0.59 -17.15
C VAL A 631 7.89 -0.27 -18.39
N ASP A 632 8.53 0.09 -19.51
CA ASP A 632 8.46 -0.60 -20.79
C ASP A 632 8.72 -2.12 -20.67
N VAL A 633 8.01 -2.92 -21.46
CA VAL A 633 8.16 -4.39 -21.49
C VAL A 633 9.59 -4.86 -21.76
N ALA A 634 10.43 -4.06 -22.42
CA ALA A 634 11.84 -4.36 -22.65
C ALA A 634 12.65 -4.56 -21.35
N GLN A 635 12.21 -3.98 -20.23
CA GLN A 635 12.86 -4.09 -18.92
C GLN A 635 12.37 -5.31 -18.10
N THR A 636 11.56 -6.20 -18.69
CA THR A 636 11.00 -7.35 -17.97
C THR A 636 12.07 -8.25 -17.34
N LEU A 637 13.17 -8.54 -18.05
CA LEU A 637 14.25 -9.37 -17.50
C LEU A 637 14.90 -8.69 -16.29
N HIS A 638 15.20 -7.39 -16.39
CA HIS A 638 15.80 -6.61 -15.32
C HIS A 638 14.93 -6.62 -14.05
N PHE A 639 13.64 -6.29 -14.15
CA PHE A 639 12.75 -6.32 -12.99
C PHE A 639 12.54 -7.73 -12.43
N LYS A 640 12.51 -8.76 -13.30
CA LYS A 640 12.47 -10.15 -12.84
C LYS A 640 13.72 -10.49 -12.01
N GLN A 641 14.90 -10.09 -12.47
CA GLN A 641 16.16 -10.27 -11.75
C GLN A 641 16.17 -9.47 -10.44
N LEU A 642 15.73 -8.21 -10.46
CA LEU A 642 15.68 -7.32 -9.31
C LEU A 642 14.81 -7.90 -8.18
N PHE A 643 13.56 -8.27 -8.49
CA PHE A 643 12.64 -8.81 -7.50
C PHE A 643 13.09 -10.17 -6.99
N THR A 644 13.67 -11.01 -7.86
CA THR A 644 14.24 -12.29 -7.42
C THR A 644 15.44 -12.05 -6.51
N ALA A 645 16.30 -11.07 -6.79
CA ALA A 645 17.45 -10.77 -5.96
C ALA A 645 17.05 -10.38 -4.53
N VAL A 646 15.96 -9.61 -4.37
CA VAL A 646 15.42 -9.22 -3.06
C VAL A 646 15.00 -10.43 -2.20
N GLU A 647 14.52 -11.52 -2.79
CA GLU A 647 14.23 -12.76 -2.05
C GLU A 647 15.49 -13.34 -1.36
N GLY A 648 16.68 -13.03 -1.88
CA GLY A 648 17.96 -13.43 -1.28
C GLY A 648 18.28 -12.71 0.03
N PHE A 649 17.72 -11.51 0.22
CA PHE A 649 18.07 -10.55 1.28
C PHE A 649 17.14 -10.57 2.51
N ASP A 650 16.07 -11.36 2.48
CA ASP A 650 15.01 -11.38 3.51
C ASP A 650 14.44 -9.98 3.84
N TRP A 651 14.55 -9.04 2.88
CA TRP A 651 14.07 -7.67 3.02
C TRP A 651 12.56 -7.53 2.99
N TYR A 652 11.82 -8.65 2.88
CA TYR A 652 10.39 -8.76 2.53
C TYR A 652 10.18 -9.04 1.02
N GLY A 653 9.27 -9.95 0.69
CA GLY A 653 9.45 -10.94 -0.40
C GLY A 653 8.39 -11.03 -1.49
N ASP A 654 7.57 -10.00 -1.75
CA ASP A 654 6.68 -9.98 -2.94
C ASP A 654 6.19 -8.61 -3.44
N GLU A 655 6.68 -7.49 -2.90
CA GLU A 655 6.04 -6.16 -3.05
C GLU A 655 6.21 -5.55 -4.44
N GLY A 656 7.31 -5.87 -5.12
CA GLY A 656 7.63 -5.32 -6.43
C GLY A 656 6.79 -5.95 -7.56
N GLU A 657 6.10 -5.11 -8.32
CA GLU A 657 5.37 -5.53 -9.51
C GLU A 657 5.69 -4.68 -10.72
N HIS A 658 6.19 -5.33 -11.78
CA HIS A 658 6.44 -4.69 -13.07
C HIS A 658 5.12 -4.54 -13.83
N ILE A 659 4.63 -3.31 -13.91
CA ILE A 659 3.48 -2.93 -14.71
C ILE A 659 3.98 -2.59 -16.11
N SER A 660 4.20 -3.65 -16.89
CA SER A 660 4.69 -3.53 -18.26
C SER A 660 3.66 -2.92 -19.22
N PHE A 661 4.15 -2.26 -20.26
CA PHE A 661 3.31 -1.79 -21.36
C PHE A 661 3.95 -2.07 -22.73
N GLY A 662 3.09 -2.17 -23.75
CA GLY A 662 3.47 -2.36 -25.14
C GLY A 662 4.10 -1.11 -25.75
N ARG A 663 4.46 -1.17 -27.03
CA ARG A 663 5.13 -0.06 -27.73
C ARG A 663 4.11 0.87 -28.39
N MET A 664 4.50 2.13 -28.57
CA MET A 664 3.72 3.08 -29.37
C MET A 664 4.35 3.27 -30.75
N GLN A 665 3.52 3.23 -31.79
CA GLN A 665 3.90 3.53 -33.17
C GLN A 665 2.94 4.56 -33.79
N MET A 666 3.45 5.46 -34.62
CA MET A 666 2.62 6.42 -35.36
C MET A 666 2.09 5.79 -36.66
N LYS A 667 0.81 5.99 -36.98
CA LYS A 667 0.20 5.50 -38.24
C LYS A 667 0.78 6.18 -39.50
N GLU A 668 1.14 7.47 -39.42
CA GLU A 668 1.59 8.27 -40.57
C GLU A 668 2.94 8.99 -40.38
N GLY A 669 3.69 9.09 -41.50
CA GLY A 669 5.09 9.49 -41.60
C GLY A 669 5.40 10.99 -41.82
N ARG A 670 4.85 11.88 -40.98
CA ARG A 670 5.37 13.27 -40.81
C ARG A 670 6.04 13.51 -39.46
N MET A 671 5.61 12.81 -38.41
CA MET A 671 6.35 12.69 -37.15
C MET A 671 7.19 11.40 -37.09
N SER A 672 7.02 10.46 -38.02
CA SER A 672 8.01 9.39 -38.18
C SER A 672 9.35 10.01 -38.55
N THR A 673 10.35 9.68 -37.76
CA THR A 673 11.65 10.32 -37.70
C THR A 673 12.36 10.22 -39.05
N ARG A 674 12.29 11.26 -39.89
CA ARG A 674 13.19 11.36 -41.05
C ARG A 674 14.59 11.62 -40.47
N LYS A 675 15.40 10.55 -40.36
CA LYS A 675 16.74 10.45 -39.72
C LYS A 675 16.80 9.99 -38.26
N GLY A 676 15.82 9.25 -37.72
CA GLY A 676 15.98 8.60 -36.40
C GLY A 676 15.84 9.50 -35.15
N ASN A 677 15.45 10.77 -35.29
CA ASN A 677 15.18 11.69 -34.17
C ASN A 677 13.87 11.39 -33.43
N ILE A 678 13.92 11.09 -32.13
CA ILE A 678 12.78 10.87 -31.22
C ILE A 678 11.67 11.92 -31.41
N VAL A 679 10.41 11.48 -31.58
CA VAL A 679 9.21 12.35 -31.52
C VAL A 679 9.04 12.86 -30.11
N ARG A 680 9.05 14.18 -29.91
CA ARG A 680 8.90 14.79 -28.60
C ARG A 680 7.44 14.76 -28.15
N LEU A 681 7.24 14.53 -26.86
CA LEU A 681 5.92 14.53 -26.25
C LEU A 681 5.26 15.90 -26.35
N GLU A 682 6.03 16.98 -26.19
CA GLU A 682 5.54 18.35 -26.33
C GLU A 682 4.92 18.60 -27.71
N ASP A 683 5.60 18.20 -28.79
CA ASP A 683 5.11 18.33 -30.17
C ASP A 683 3.78 17.56 -30.38
N VAL A 684 3.61 16.42 -29.69
CA VAL A 684 2.38 15.63 -29.75
C VAL A 684 1.24 16.35 -29.03
N VAL A 685 1.50 16.94 -27.86
CA VAL A 685 0.48 17.73 -27.13
C VAL A 685 0.09 18.97 -27.93
N ASP A 686 1.07 19.70 -28.48
CA ASP A 686 0.84 20.87 -29.33
C ASP A 686 -0.05 20.54 -30.54
N GLU A 687 0.26 19.44 -31.25
CA GLU A 687 -0.50 19.04 -32.43
C GLU A 687 -1.91 18.55 -32.05
N ALA A 688 -2.07 17.88 -30.90
CA ALA A 688 -3.38 17.46 -30.39
C ALA A 688 -4.27 18.67 -30.09
N GLU A 689 -3.74 19.64 -29.34
CA GLU A 689 -4.44 20.88 -29.00
C GLU A 689 -4.83 21.66 -30.26
N LYS A 690 -3.88 21.86 -31.19
CA LYS A 690 -4.14 22.56 -32.44
C LYS A 690 -5.29 21.95 -33.24
N ARG A 691 -5.32 20.61 -33.34
CA ARG A 691 -6.39 19.91 -34.06
C ARG A 691 -7.72 20.00 -33.31
N ALA A 692 -7.71 19.81 -32.00
CA ALA A 692 -8.90 19.90 -31.16
C ALA A 692 -9.51 21.31 -31.20
N VAL A 693 -8.70 22.37 -31.08
CA VAL A 693 -9.15 23.78 -31.23
C VAL A 693 -9.83 24.01 -32.57
N LYS A 694 -9.31 23.43 -33.66
CA LYS A 694 -9.95 23.52 -34.98
C LYS A 694 -11.35 22.88 -34.97
N VAL A 695 -11.47 21.66 -34.44
CA VAL A 695 -12.76 20.95 -34.33
C VAL A 695 -13.77 21.74 -33.48
N VAL A 696 -13.33 22.28 -32.34
CA VAL A 696 -14.17 23.11 -31.44
C VAL A 696 -14.64 24.37 -32.17
N LYS A 697 -13.75 25.07 -32.88
CA LYS A 697 -14.08 26.27 -33.66
C LYS A 697 -15.10 26.01 -34.77
N GLU A 698 -15.02 24.85 -35.43
CA GLU A 698 -15.95 24.45 -36.49
C GLU A 698 -17.33 24.06 -35.94
N LYS A 699 -17.38 23.34 -34.82
CA LYS A 699 -18.64 22.83 -34.24
C LYS A 699 -19.38 23.88 -33.39
N ASN A 700 -18.65 24.72 -32.66
CA ASN A 700 -19.22 25.76 -31.81
C ASN A 700 -18.46 27.10 -31.93
N PRO A 701 -18.67 27.86 -33.02
CA PRO A 701 -17.97 29.11 -33.26
C PRO A 701 -18.21 30.19 -32.18
N LYS A 702 -19.28 30.07 -31.39
CA LYS A 702 -19.67 31.04 -30.35
C LYS A 702 -19.16 30.68 -28.95
N LEU A 703 -18.53 29.52 -28.78
CA LEU A 703 -17.98 29.07 -27.50
C LEU A 703 -16.94 30.07 -26.96
N LYS A 704 -16.99 30.35 -25.65
CA LYS A 704 -15.95 31.14 -24.96
C LYS A 704 -14.74 30.24 -24.66
N ASP A 705 -13.55 30.82 -24.60
CA ASP A 705 -12.31 30.12 -24.20
C ASP A 705 -12.02 28.85 -25.03
N LYS A 706 -12.19 28.95 -26.36
CA LYS A 706 -12.03 27.82 -27.29
C LYS A 706 -10.65 27.16 -27.22
N GLU A 707 -9.64 27.96 -26.92
CA GLU A 707 -8.26 27.53 -26.75
C GLU A 707 -8.14 26.59 -25.54
N LEU A 708 -8.72 26.97 -24.39
CA LEU A 708 -8.75 26.11 -23.20
C LEU A 708 -9.55 24.83 -23.46
N VAL A 709 -10.73 24.93 -24.07
CA VAL A 709 -11.54 23.74 -24.41
C VAL A 709 -10.79 22.83 -25.39
N GLY A 710 -10.15 23.40 -26.40
CA GLY A 710 -9.33 22.63 -27.34
C GLY A 710 -8.13 21.98 -26.69
N HIS A 711 -7.50 22.63 -25.71
CA HIS A 711 -6.44 22.03 -24.90
C HIS A 711 -6.95 20.79 -24.12
N GLU A 712 -8.02 20.94 -23.34
CA GLU A 712 -8.58 19.84 -22.53
C GLU A 712 -9.07 18.66 -23.39
N VAL A 713 -9.65 18.96 -24.56
CA VAL A 713 -10.11 17.95 -25.52
C VAL A 713 -8.93 17.26 -26.20
N GLY A 714 -7.88 18.01 -26.57
CA GLY A 714 -6.67 17.47 -27.18
C GLY A 714 -5.91 16.56 -26.22
N VAL A 715 -5.66 17.01 -24.99
CA VAL A 715 -5.01 16.23 -23.93
C VAL A 715 -5.85 15.01 -23.56
N GLY A 716 -7.16 15.18 -23.43
CA GLY A 716 -8.10 14.08 -23.19
C GLY A 716 -8.04 13.00 -24.28
N ALA A 717 -7.97 13.40 -25.56
CA ALA A 717 -7.80 12.47 -26.67
C ALA A 717 -6.50 11.68 -26.61
N VAL A 718 -5.38 12.37 -26.32
CA VAL A 718 -4.06 11.74 -26.19
C VAL A 718 -4.05 10.73 -25.04
N LYS A 719 -4.50 11.11 -23.84
CA LYS A 719 -4.57 10.21 -22.69
C LYS A 719 -5.48 9.01 -22.94
N TYR A 720 -6.69 9.26 -23.44
CA TYR A 720 -7.66 8.20 -23.67
C TYR A 720 -7.17 7.20 -24.72
N SER A 721 -6.47 7.65 -25.76
CA SER A 721 -5.91 6.75 -26.79
C SER A 721 -4.97 5.69 -26.22
N VAL A 722 -4.30 6.00 -25.12
CA VAL A 722 -3.46 5.05 -24.36
C VAL A 722 -4.31 4.24 -23.39
N LEU A 723 -5.11 4.92 -22.58
CA LEU A 723 -5.82 4.31 -21.45
C LEU A 723 -7.03 3.49 -21.86
N SER A 724 -7.52 3.59 -23.10
CA SER A 724 -8.61 2.75 -23.61
C SER A 724 -8.13 1.37 -24.11
N GLN A 725 -6.81 1.19 -24.26
CA GLN A 725 -6.22 -0.06 -24.73
C GLN A 725 -5.71 -0.89 -23.56
N ASN A 726 -5.64 -2.21 -23.73
CA ASN A 726 -4.92 -3.04 -22.76
C ASN A 726 -3.45 -2.60 -22.77
N ARG A 727 -2.91 -2.21 -21.61
CA ARG A 727 -1.55 -1.68 -21.50
C ARG A 727 -0.48 -2.57 -22.13
N THR A 728 -0.68 -3.90 -22.17
CA THR A 728 0.31 -4.83 -22.74
C THR A 728 0.27 -4.94 -24.26
N THR A 729 -0.71 -4.33 -24.93
CA THR A 729 -0.81 -4.32 -26.40
C THR A 729 -0.08 -3.13 -26.99
N ASP A 730 0.49 -3.31 -28.18
CA ASP A 730 1.08 -2.21 -28.95
C ASP A 730 0.00 -1.23 -29.40
N ILE A 731 0.29 0.06 -29.30
CA ILE A 731 -0.63 1.15 -29.61
C ILE A 731 -0.24 1.80 -30.93
N VAL A 732 -1.19 1.84 -31.87
CA VAL A 732 -1.07 2.62 -33.10
C VAL A 732 -1.72 3.98 -32.88
N PHE A 733 -0.90 5.03 -32.91
CA PHE A 733 -1.30 6.40 -32.71
C PHE A 733 -1.84 7.00 -34.03
N ASP A 734 -3.13 7.31 -34.04
CA ASP A 734 -3.91 7.77 -35.18
C ASP A 734 -4.72 9.01 -34.80
N TRP A 735 -4.32 10.16 -35.36
CA TRP A 735 -4.92 11.47 -35.09
C TRP A 735 -6.42 11.51 -35.39
N GLU A 736 -6.85 10.91 -36.50
CA GLU A 736 -8.25 10.98 -36.91
C GLU A 736 -9.13 10.16 -35.95
N ARG A 737 -8.66 8.95 -35.61
CA ARG A 737 -9.38 8.07 -34.69
C ARG A 737 -9.47 8.66 -33.29
N MET A 738 -8.37 9.18 -32.74
CA MET A 738 -8.32 9.62 -31.34
C MET A 738 -9.07 10.95 -31.10
N LEU A 739 -9.13 11.83 -32.10
CA LEU A 739 -9.83 13.11 -32.01
C LEU A 739 -11.30 13.04 -32.47
N SER A 740 -11.77 11.86 -32.87
CA SER A 740 -13.15 11.65 -33.30
C SER A 740 -14.15 12.02 -32.19
N LEU A 741 -15.27 12.66 -32.55
CA LEU A 741 -16.43 12.85 -31.65
C LEU A 741 -17.43 11.68 -31.74
N GLU A 742 -17.10 10.65 -32.51
CA GLU A 742 -17.90 9.45 -32.72
C GLU A 742 -17.06 8.20 -32.41
N GLY A 743 -17.70 7.17 -31.86
CA GLY A 743 -17.02 5.93 -31.48
C GLY A 743 -16.20 6.06 -30.19
N ASN A 744 -15.30 5.09 -29.97
CA ASN A 744 -14.57 4.94 -28.71
C ASN A 744 -13.34 5.87 -28.64
N SER A 745 -13.54 7.11 -28.21
CA SER A 745 -12.51 8.15 -28.10
C SER A 745 -12.70 9.05 -26.85
N GLY A 746 -11.64 9.73 -26.43
CA GLY A 746 -11.69 10.68 -25.31
C GLY A 746 -12.65 11.85 -25.55
N PRO A 747 -12.58 12.52 -26.71
CA PRO A 747 -13.50 13.60 -27.06
C PRO A 747 -14.97 13.18 -27.11
N TYR A 748 -15.28 11.93 -27.50
CA TYR A 748 -16.65 11.40 -27.43
C TYR A 748 -17.19 11.36 -25.98
N LEU A 749 -16.36 10.94 -25.02
CA LEU A 749 -16.73 10.92 -23.60
C LEU A 749 -16.89 12.33 -23.02
N GLN A 750 -15.94 13.23 -23.30
CA GLN A 750 -16.01 14.63 -22.87
C GLN A 750 -17.23 15.35 -23.49
N TYR A 751 -17.51 15.09 -24.77
CA TYR A 751 -18.71 15.62 -25.44
C TYR A 751 -19.99 15.08 -24.82
N THR A 752 -20.03 13.79 -24.46
CA THR A 752 -21.19 13.19 -23.77
C THR A 752 -21.45 13.88 -22.43
N TYR A 753 -20.40 14.16 -21.65
CA TYR A 753 -20.50 14.95 -20.42
C TYR A 753 -20.99 16.39 -20.69
N ALA A 754 -20.38 17.11 -21.63
CA ALA A 754 -20.76 18.48 -21.98
C ALA A 754 -22.22 18.57 -22.47
N ARG A 755 -22.69 17.56 -23.21
CA ARG A 755 -24.08 17.42 -23.66
C ARG A 755 -25.03 17.26 -22.48
N ALA A 756 -24.71 16.38 -21.53
CA ALA A 756 -25.49 16.22 -20.30
C ALA A 756 -25.60 17.54 -19.53
N LYS A 757 -24.48 18.25 -19.34
CA LYS A 757 -24.45 19.60 -18.74
C LYS A 757 -25.29 20.62 -19.52
N SER A 758 -25.28 20.57 -20.85
CA SER A 758 -26.12 21.44 -21.68
C SER A 758 -27.61 21.19 -21.51
N ILE A 759 -28.03 19.93 -21.30
CA ILE A 759 -29.44 19.60 -21.04
C ILE A 759 -29.88 20.23 -19.72
N LEU A 760 -29.06 20.08 -18.67
CA LEU A 760 -29.33 20.66 -17.34
C LEU A 760 -29.40 22.19 -17.39
N ARG A 761 -28.48 22.87 -18.11
CA ARG A 761 -28.56 24.33 -18.27
C ARG A 761 -29.85 24.80 -18.96
N LYS A 762 -30.41 23.99 -19.86
CA LYS A 762 -31.64 24.32 -20.58
C LYS A 762 -32.91 24.11 -19.75
N SER A 763 -32.86 23.39 -18.62
CA SER A 763 -34.06 23.07 -17.84
C SER A 763 -34.54 24.20 -16.93
N GLN A 764 -33.81 25.32 -16.83
CA GLN A 764 -34.05 26.52 -15.98
C GLN A 764 -34.14 26.27 -14.46
N GLU A 765 -34.71 25.15 -14.01
CA GLU A 765 -34.64 24.61 -12.63
C GLU A 765 -34.63 23.06 -12.66
N VAL A 766 -34.03 22.42 -11.65
CA VAL A 766 -34.14 20.98 -11.39
C VAL A 766 -34.86 20.82 -10.05
N GLY A 767 -36.12 20.37 -10.07
CA GLY A 767 -36.96 20.18 -8.88
C GLY A 767 -36.54 19.01 -7.99
N GLU A 768 -37.38 18.68 -7.02
CA GLU A 768 -37.25 17.48 -6.17
C GLU A 768 -37.35 16.19 -7.01
N MET A 769 -36.82 15.08 -6.49
CA MET A 769 -36.84 13.81 -7.20
C MET A 769 -38.27 13.24 -7.22
N GLY A 770 -38.90 13.21 -8.40
CA GLY A 770 -40.16 12.49 -8.63
C GLY A 770 -39.95 10.98 -8.76
N ASN A 771 -41.05 10.21 -8.75
CA ASN A 771 -41.02 8.75 -8.91
C ASN A 771 -40.54 8.36 -10.32
N PHE A 772 -39.78 7.26 -10.44
CA PHE A 772 -39.46 6.67 -11.72
C PHE A 772 -40.69 5.89 -12.19
N VAL A 773 -41.66 6.60 -12.76
CA VAL A 773 -42.82 5.93 -13.36
C VAL A 773 -42.33 5.20 -14.61
N GLU A 774 -42.26 3.86 -14.54
CA GLU A 774 -42.35 3.03 -15.74
C GLU A 774 -43.68 3.38 -16.41
N ASP A 775 -43.61 4.04 -17.55
CA ASP A 775 -44.77 4.37 -18.35
C ASP A 775 -44.40 4.21 -19.82
N GLY A 776 -45.41 4.00 -20.68
CA GLY A 776 -45.28 3.59 -22.08
C GLY A 776 -44.36 4.44 -23.00
N ASP A 777 -43.81 5.55 -22.50
CA ASP A 777 -42.80 6.41 -23.14
C ASP A 777 -41.34 5.91 -22.97
N ASP A 778 -41.03 5.01 -22.03
CA ASP A 778 -39.70 4.37 -21.93
C ASP A 778 -39.58 3.26 -22.97
N VAL A 779 -39.66 3.65 -24.25
CA VAL A 779 -39.60 2.77 -25.42
C VAL A 779 -38.37 1.84 -25.28
N ALA A 780 -38.64 0.57 -24.97
CA ALA A 780 -37.65 -0.49 -24.76
C ALA A 780 -36.70 -0.36 -23.53
N GLY A 781 -37.16 0.25 -22.42
CA GLY A 781 -36.44 0.17 -21.14
C GLY A 781 -35.12 0.94 -21.09
N LYS A 782 -34.96 1.99 -21.89
CA LYS A 782 -33.69 2.73 -22.05
C LYS A 782 -33.32 3.53 -20.80
N THR A 783 -34.33 4.01 -20.08
CA THR A 783 -34.14 4.72 -18.80
C THR A 783 -33.53 3.77 -17.78
N ARG A 784 -34.17 2.61 -17.58
CA ARG A 784 -33.68 1.56 -16.70
C ARG A 784 -32.26 1.10 -17.07
N ASN A 785 -31.98 0.95 -18.36
CA ASN A 785 -30.69 0.50 -18.88
C ASN A 785 -29.51 1.41 -18.46
N VAL A 786 -29.71 2.73 -18.40
CA VAL A 786 -28.70 3.67 -17.89
C VAL A 786 -28.56 3.54 -16.37
N VAL A 787 -29.68 3.58 -15.65
CA VAL A 787 -29.68 3.61 -14.18
C VAL A 787 -29.10 2.32 -13.59
N ALA A 788 -29.48 1.15 -14.10
CA ALA A 788 -28.94 -0.13 -13.67
C ALA A 788 -27.44 -0.31 -13.98
N PHE A 789 -26.87 0.55 -14.84
CA PHE A 789 -25.45 0.53 -15.19
C PHE A 789 -24.59 1.47 -14.33
N LEU A 790 -25.19 2.47 -13.66
CA LEU A 790 -24.47 3.36 -12.73
C LEU A 790 -23.73 2.61 -11.60
N PRO A 791 -24.35 1.68 -10.85
CA PRO A 791 -23.68 0.99 -9.73
C PRO A 791 -22.50 0.10 -10.19
N LYS A 792 -22.47 -0.29 -11.48
CA LYS A 792 -21.35 -1.06 -12.04
C LYS A 792 -20.05 -0.28 -12.13
N PHE A 793 -20.08 1.05 -11.94
CA PHE A 793 -18.87 1.87 -11.85
C PHE A 793 -17.92 1.38 -10.74
N GLN A 794 -18.47 1.00 -9.57
CA GLN A 794 -17.68 0.50 -8.44
C GLN A 794 -17.01 -0.83 -8.77
N GLU A 795 -17.66 -1.69 -9.55
CA GLU A 795 -17.12 -2.97 -10.00
C GLU A 795 -15.97 -2.75 -10.99
N ALA A 796 -16.17 -1.88 -11.98
CA ALA A 796 -15.12 -1.49 -12.92
C ALA A 796 -13.91 -0.89 -12.19
N LEU A 797 -14.15 -0.05 -11.18
CA LEU A 797 -13.10 0.52 -10.35
C LEU A 797 -12.31 -0.53 -9.57
N LEU A 798 -13.00 -1.42 -8.86
CA LEU A 798 -12.35 -2.48 -8.08
C LEU A 798 -11.52 -3.39 -8.99
N MET A 799 -12.05 -3.76 -10.15
CA MET A 799 -11.34 -4.61 -11.12
C MET A 799 -10.14 -3.90 -11.75
N ALA A 800 -10.27 -2.61 -12.09
CA ALA A 800 -9.16 -1.81 -12.58
C ALA A 800 -7.99 -1.74 -11.57
N ALA A 801 -8.31 -1.62 -10.28
CA ALA A 801 -7.33 -1.65 -9.20
C ALA A 801 -6.70 -3.04 -9.00
N LYS A 802 -7.51 -4.12 -8.98
CA LYS A 802 -7.03 -5.50 -8.82
C LYS A 802 -6.10 -5.94 -9.94
N GLU A 803 -6.40 -5.56 -11.18
CA GLU A 803 -5.64 -6.01 -12.36
C GLU A 803 -4.60 -4.98 -12.84
N TYR A 804 -4.55 -3.80 -12.22
CA TYR A 804 -3.76 -2.65 -12.67
C TYR A 804 -4.02 -2.31 -14.15
N LYS A 805 -5.31 -2.19 -14.50
CA LYS A 805 -5.80 -1.99 -15.87
C LYS A 805 -6.75 -0.81 -15.97
N PRO A 806 -6.24 0.41 -16.28
CA PRO A 806 -7.06 1.59 -16.49
C PRO A 806 -8.12 1.45 -17.59
N ASN A 807 -7.88 0.58 -18.59
CA ASN A 807 -8.81 0.36 -19.70
C ASN A 807 -10.17 -0.21 -19.27
N LEU A 808 -10.26 -0.82 -18.09
CA LEU A 808 -11.54 -1.25 -17.54
C LEU A 808 -12.44 -0.05 -17.17
N ILE A 809 -11.86 1.07 -16.73
CA ILE A 809 -12.59 2.33 -16.53
C ILE A 809 -12.99 2.92 -17.87
N SER A 810 -12.08 2.96 -18.84
CA SER A 810 -12.36 3.49 -20.19
C SER A 810 -13.52 2.75 -20.87
N ASN A 811 -13.50 1.42 -20.81
CA ASN A 811 -14.58 0.58 -21.35
C ASN A 811 -15.92 0.86 -20.66
N TYR A 812 -15.92 0.94 -19.32
CA TYR A 812 -17.13 1.29 -18.58
C TYR A 812 -17.70 2.66 -18.99
N LEU A 813 -16.85 3.68 -19.11
CA LEU A 813 -17.28 5.02 -19.49
C LEU A 813 -17.82 5.07 -20.91
N TYR A 814 -17.21 4.34 -21.84
CA TYR A 814 -17.70 4.23 -23.20
C TYR A 814 -19.08 3.59 -23.25
N ASP A 815 -19.28 2.47 -22.55
CA ASP A 815 -20.58 1.80 -22.47
C ASP A 815 -21.64 2.70 -21.82
N LEU A 816 -21.29 3.40 -20.73
CA LEU A 816 -22.18 4.36 -20.08
C LEU A 816 -22.56 5.50 -21.04
N ALA A 817 -21.60 6.03 -21.79
CA ALA A 817 -21.84 7.08 -22.78
C ALA A 817 -22.76 6.60 -23.92
N GLN A 818 -22.59 5.36 -24.40
CA GLN A 818 -23.47 4.78 -25.40
C GLN A 818 -24.90 4.63 -24.89
N ARG A 819 -25.07 4.08 -23.68
CA ARG A 819 -26.38 3.91 -23.02
C ARG A 819 -27.06 5.26 -22.81
N PHE A 820 -26.32 6.26 -22.31
CA PHE A 820 -26.83 7.61 -22.10
C PHE A 820 -27.27 8.29 -23.40
N ASN A 821 -26.46 8.22 -24.46
CA ASN A 821 -26.82 8.79 -25.74
C ASN A 821 -28.04 8.07 -26.35
N SER A 822 -28.17 6.76 -26.16
CA SER A 822 -29.37 6.01 -26.55
C SER A 822 -30.60 6.47 -25.78
N PHE A 823 -30.51 6.59 -24.45
CA PHE A 823 -31.57 7.14 -23.61
C PHE A 823 -32.00 8.54 -24.06
N TYR A 824 -31.05 9.47 -24.21
CA TYR A 824 -31.34 10.84 -24.59
C TYR A 824 -32.02 10.98 -25.97
N ASN A 825 -31.63 10.15 -26.94
CA ASN A 825 -32.18 10.21 -28.29
C ASN A 825 -33.60 9.62 -28.39
N ASN A 826 -33.97 8.69 -27.51
CA ASN A 826 -35.23 7.95 -27.59
C ASN A 826 -36.26 8.36 -26.52
N VAL A 827 -35.81 8.92 -25.39
CA VAL A 827 -36.67 9.29 -24.27
C VAL A 827 -36.76 10.83 -24.14
N PRO A 828 -37.95 11.44 -24.28
CA PRO A 828 -38.10 12.89 -24.16
C PRO A 828 -37.74 13.41 -22.76
N VAL A 829 -36.61 14.11 -22.61
CA VAL A 829 -36.23 14.74 -21.32
C VAL A 829 -36.94 16.08 -21.15
N LEU A 830 -36.45 17.14 -21.80
CA LEU A 830 -36.98 18.50 -21.64
C LEU A 830 -38.41 18.67 -22.20
N LYS A 831 -38.76 17.87 -23.21
CA LYS A 831 -40.06 17.93 -23.90
C LYS A 831 -41.14 17.08 -23.23
N SER A 832 -40.84 16.43 -22.09
CA SER A 832 -41.85 15.71 -21.32
C SER A 832 -42.92 16.69 -20.83
N GLU A 833 -44.17 16.41 -21.16
CA GLU A 833 -45.34 17.20 -20.70
C GLU A 833 -45.61 16.95 -19.21
N ASP A 834 -45.29 15.74 -18.74
CA ASP A 834 -45.32 15.35 -17.34
C ASP A 834 -44.10 15.92 -16.60
N LYS A 835 -44.39 16.75 -15.58
CA LYS A 835 -43.40 17.43 -14.75
C LYS A 835 -42.58 16.45 -13.90
N GLU A 836 -43.21 15.45 -13.28
CA GLU A 836 -42.51 14.49 -12.41
C GLU A 836 -41.54 13.64 -13.23
N LYS A 837 -42.00 13.16 -14.41
CA LYS A 837 -41.12 12.42 -15.34
C LYS A 837 -39.97 13.26 -15.84
N ARG A 838 -40.20 14.55 -16.12
CA ARG A 838 -39.14 15.48 -16.54
C ARG A 838 -38.07 15.63 -15.45
N GLU A 839 -38.49 15.82 -14.21
CA GLU A 839 -37.58 16.00 -13.06
C GLU A 839 -36.77 14.72 -12.79
N ALA A 840 -37.42 13.54 -12.79
CA ALA A 840 -36.72 12.26 -12.66
C ALA A 840 -35.67 12.05 -13.76
N ARG A 841 -36.03 12.31 -15.03
CA ARG A 841 -35.10 12.19 -16.17
C ARG A 841 -33.93 13.18 -16.06
N LEU A 842 -34.17 14.41 -15.59
CA LEU A 842 -33.09 15.38 -15.35
C LEU A 842 -32.12 14.91 -14.25
N LYS A 843 -32.62 14.26 -13.19
CA LYS A 843 -31.77 13.66 -12.15
C LYS A 843 -30.91 12.51 -12.69
N ILE A 844 -31.43 11.69 -13.60
CA ILE A 844 -30.64 10.65 -14.28
C ILE A 844 -29.53 11.28 -15.14
N VAL A 845 -29.85 12.36 -15.87
CA VAL A 845 -28.85 13.10 -16.65
C VAL A 845 -27.75 13.65 -15.75
N GLU A 846 -28.12 14.24 -14.60
CA GLU A 846 -27.20 14.77 -13.61
C GLU A 846 -26.31 13.68 -12.99
N ALA A 847 -26.90 12.55 -12.58
CA ALA A 847 -26.19 11.42 -12.02
C ALA A 847 -25.21 10.81 -13.04
N THR A 848 -25.65 10.63 -14.28
CA THR A 848 -24.80 10.12 -15.36
C THR A 848 -23.63 11.06 -15.63
N ALA A 849 -23.86 12.37 -15.68
CA ALA A 849 -22.79 13.36 -15.84
C ALA A 849 -21.78 13.28 -14.68
N GLN A 850 -22.25 13.09 -13.45
CA GLN A 850 -21.38 12.94 -12.28
C GLN A 850 -20.51 11.68 -12.38
N VAL A 851 -21.07 10.52 -12.75
CA VAL A 851 -20.29 9.28 -12.92
C VAL A 851 -19.28 9.40 -14.05
N MET A 852 -19.67 10.01 -15.18
CA MET A 852 -18.76 10.31 -16.29
C MET A 852 -17.58 11.18 -15.84
N LYS A 853 -17.85 12.25 -15.08
CA LYS A 853 -16.80 13.10 -14.50
C LYS A 853 -15.89 12.30 -13.57
N ASN A 854 -16.44 11.55 -12.63
CA ASN A 854 -15.65 10.77 -11.67
C ASN A 854 -14.72 9.80 -12.41
N GLY A 855 -15.22 9.05 -13.39
CA GLY A 855 -14.38 8.11 -14.15
C GLY A 855 -13.34 8.79 -15.04
N LEU A 856 -13.66 9.90 -15.70
CA LEU A 856 -12.67 10.66 -16.49
C LEU A 856 -11.54 11.20 -15.60
N MET A 857 -11.86 11.67 -14.39
CA MET A 857 -10.84 12.09 -13.42
C MET A 857 -9.94 10.92 -12.96
N LEU A 858 -10.46 9.69 -12.86
CA LEU A 858 -9.62 8.51 -12.60
C LEU A 858 -8.62 8.21 -13.73
N LEU A 859 -8.97 8.57 -14.97
CA LEU A 859 -8.07 8.50 -16.12
C LEU A 859 -7.14 9.72 -16.22
N GLY A 860 -7.27 10.70 -15.30
CA GLY A 860 -6.57 11.98 -15.37
C GLY A 860 -7.02 12.85 -16.55
N ILE A 861 -8.25 12.66 -17.04
CA ILE A 861 -8.83 13.44 -18.14
C ILE A 861 -9.78 14.46 -17.53
N ASN A 862 -9.50 15.74 -17.74
CA ASN A 862 -10.38 16.81 -17.30
C ASN A 862 -11.67 16.84 -18.13
N VAL A 863 -12.71 17.39 -17.52
CA VAL A 863 -14.01 17.60 -18.19
C VAL A 863 -14.25 19.06 -18.47
N VAL A 864 -14.97 19.33 -19.56
CA VAL A 864 -15.42 20.66 -19.97
C VAL A 864 -16.95 20.70 -19.97
N GLU A 865 -17.55 21.75 -19.41
CA GLU A 865 -19.02 21.84 -19.33
C GLU A 865 -19.69 22.27 -20.65
N GLU A 866 -18.90 22.82 -21.57
CA GLU A 866 -19.30 23.26 -22.90
C GLU A 866 -18.22 22.87 -23.91
N MET A 867 -18.65 22.39 -25.09
CA MET A 867 -17.79 21.98 -26.22
C MET A 867 -18.31 22.51 -27.55
#